data_AF-A0A9E7H153-F1
#
_entry.id   AF-A0A9E7H153-F1
#
_cell.length_a   1.000
_cell.length_b   1.000
_cell.length_c   1.000
_cell.angle_alpha   90.00
_cell.angle_beta   90.00
_cell.angle_gamma   90.00
#
_symmetry.space_group_name_H-M   'P 1'
#
loop_
_entity.id
_entity.type
_entity.pdbx_description
1 polymer ?
#
loop_
_entity_poly.entity_id
_entity_poly.type
_entity_poly.pdbx_seq_one_letter_code
_entity_poly.pdbx_strand_id
1 'polypeptide(L)'
;MQYLFVRIVKARGLHPCQSPHVKIRSGPIAGRSLPARDSGAGCPEWNQVFALSQSKPESTLEISVWEDGPNEAFLGGVCFNLTDVPVRDQPDGPLAPQWYKLEGASDDAPVTGDIMVAVWIGTQADESFPESWNSDAPYVSYAYTRSKVYQSPKMWYLRAYVIEAQDLRLASAAPLPPGVPYNVRVKIHLGFQSAMTRRPIAASSSSSSLSWMEDLMFVASEPLSNHEMIVEVEDRSTKEPESLGYAVVPVASVEQRLDERQAVASRWFNLESTATRDGYRGRIHLRLCLEGGYHVLDEAAHVSSDFRPTAKQLWKPAVGVLELGILGARGLIPMKTRGSTDAYCVAKYGKKWVRTRTITDSFDPRWNEQYTWQVYDPCTVLTVGVFDNWRMFDAAGNRQDYRIGKVRIRVSTLESNRVYTASYPLLRLLPSGVKKMGEVQLAVRFACAALLPNTCAMYAQPMLPRMHHLRPLGVLQQDVLRVSAIMLVSEWLERSEPPLGQEVVRYMLDVNWHSWSNRRSRANWFRIMGVVSWAFGLARWIDDIRRWRNPTTTVLVHVLYLVLVWYPELVVPTASLYVFLIGAWYSRFRPRAPAGMDVRLSQADMVDADDLDEEFDPVPSTKPAEVVRARYDRLRILAARVQRLLGDLAAQGERVQALISWRDPRATKLFIGACLVVALVFYVVPPKMIAVALGFYFLRHPMFRDPMPPASLNFFRRLPSLSDRML
;
A
#
# COMPACT_ATOMS: atom_id res chain seq x y z
N MET A 1 -8.94 -16.80 -25.23
CA MET A 1 -7.93 -16.74 -26.30
C MET A 1 -7.00 -17.92 -26.12
N GLN A 2 -6.76 -18.67 -27.18
CA GLN A 2 -5.79 -19.75 -27.20
C GLN A 2 -4.42 -19.18 -27.60
N TYR A 3 -3.37 -19.77 -27.02
CA TYR A 3 -1.98 -19.42 -27.31
C TYR A 3 -1.24 -20.69 -27.71
N LEU A 4 -0.38 -20.55 -28.72
CA LEU A 4 0.60 -21.56 -29.07
C LEU A 4 1.83 -21.36 -28.19
N PHE A 5 2.09 -22.32 -27.32
CA PHE A 5 3.25 -22.31 -26.45
C PHE A 5 4.40 -23.09 -27.05
N VAL A 6 5.59 -22.50 -27.01
CA VAL A 6 6.84 -23.12 -27.47
C VAL A 6 7.87 -22.96 -26.36
N ARG A 7 8.27 -24.07 -25.72
CA ARG A 7 9.32 -24.09 -24.70
C ARG A 7 10.60 -24.63 -25.29
N ILE A 8 11.62 -23.79 -25.37
CA ILE A 8 12.97 -24.13 -25.83
C ILE A 8 13.86 -24.30 -24.61
N VAL A 9 14.40 -25.50 -24.43
CA VAL A 9 15.21 -25.82 -23.24
C VAL A 9 16.69 -25.70 -23.56
N LYS A 10 17.19 -26.55 -24.46
CA LYS A 10 18.61 -26.64 -24.83
C LYS A 10 18.79 -27.34 -26.17
N ALA A 11 19.98 -27.24 -26.75
CA ALA A 11 20.40 -28.06 -27.88
C ALA A 11 21.69 -28.82 -27.54
N ARG A 12 22.00 -29.85 -28.33
CA ARG A 12 23.22 -30.66 -28.18
C ARG A 12 23.80 -31.00 -29.55
N GLY A 13 25.10 -31.23 -29.60
CA GLY A 13 25.78 -31.66 -30.82
C GLY A 13 25.86 -30.57 -31.90
N LEU A 14 25.70 -29.30 -31.52
CA LEU A 14 25.93 -28.15 -32.38
C LEU A 14 27.44 -27.87 -32.46
N HIS A 15 27.86 -27.27 -33.58
CA HIS A 15 29.21 -26.73 -33.67
C HIS A 15 29.47 -25.68 -32.58
N PRO A 16 30.71 -25.55 -32.06
CA PRO A 16 31.05 -24.53 -31.09
C PRO A 16 30.83 -23.14 -31.70
N CYS A 17 29.80 -22.45 -31.23
CA CYS A 17 29.33 -21.17 -31.77
C CYS A 17 29.24 -20.15 -30.63
N GLN A 18 29.55 -18.89 -30.93
CA GLN A 18 29.44 -17.80 -29.97
C GLN A 18 27.99 -17.30 -29.95
N SER A 19 27.35 -17.32 -28.79
CA SER A 19 26.02 -16.72 -28.57
C SER A 19 24.88 -17.21 -29.50
N PRO A 20 24.61 -18.54 -29.58
CA PRO A 20 23.52 -19.05 -30.42
C PRO A 20 22.14 -18.59 -29.89
N HIS A 21 21.23 -18.25 -30.80
CA HIS A 21 19.87 -17.81 -30.51
C HIS A 21 18.85 -18.54 -31.40
N VAL A 22 17.61 -18.64 -30.94
CA VAL A 22 16.53 -19.32 -31.65
C VAL A 22 15.54 -18.30 -32.22
N LYS A 23 15.17 -18.46 -33.48
CA LYS A 23 14.10 -17.72 -34.15
C LYS A 23 12.90 -18.65 -34.32
N ILE A 24 11.74 -18.22 -33.83
CA ILE A 24 10.46 -18.91 -33.96
C ILE A 24 9.61 -18.13 -34.94
N ARG A 25 9.01 -18.80 -35.91
CA ARG A 25 8.10 -18.19 -36.89
C ARG A 25 6.83 -19.01 -37.00
N SER A 26 5.69 -18.34 -36.85
CA SER A 26 4.36 -18.90 -37.09
C SER A 26 3.56 -17.87 -37.88
N GLY A 27 3.48 -18.06 -39.20
CA GLY A 27 2.91 -17.10 -40.14
C GLY A 27 3.58 -15.71 -40.03
N PRO A 28 2.82 -14.62 -39.81
CA PRO A 28 3.37 -13.26 -39.70
C PRO A 28 4.08 -12.98 -38.37
N ILE A 29 3.95 -13.88 -37.39
CA ILE A 29 4.51 -13.70 -36.05
C ILE A 29 5.91 -14.31 -36.02
N ALA A 30 6.91 -13.48 -35.71
CA ALA A 30 8.29 -13.92 -35.50
C ALA A 30 8.73 -13.55 -34.07
N GLY A 31 9.35 -14.50 -33.37
CA GLY A 31 9.99 -14.33 -32.08
C GLY A 31 11.46 -14.68 -32.17
N ARG A 32 12.29 -14.02 -31.38
CA ARG A 32 13.71 -14.34 -31.21
C ARG A 32 13.96 -14.64 -29.72
N SER A 33 14.82 -15.61 -29.41
CA SER A 33 15.27 -15.90 -28.05
C SER A 33 16.46 -15.05 -27.67
N LEU A 34 16.66 -14.80 -26.38
CA LEU A 34 17.94 -14.28 -25.89
C LEU A 34 19.07 -15.25 -26.28
N PRO A 35 20.32 -14.77 -26.40
CA PRO A 35 21.48 -15.64 -26.57
C PRO A 35 21.51 -16.73 -25.50
N ALA A 36 21.89 -17.94 -25.89
CA ALA A 36 22.01 -19.07 -24.97
C ALA A 36 23.03 -18.76 -23.86
N ARG A 37 22.79 -19.33 -22.67
CA ARG A 37 23.83 -19.37 -21.63
C ARG A 37 24.90 -20.36 -22.09
N ASP A 38 26.11 -19.85 -22.29
CA ASP A 38 27.18 -20.61 -22.90
C ASP A 38 27.79 -21.61 -21.91
N SER A 39 27.61 -22.90 -22.19
CA SER A 39 28.46 -23.96 -21.66
C SER A 39 29.29 -24.40 -22.87
N GLY A 40 30.56 -24.00 -22.94
CA GLY A 40 31.45 -24.09 -24.12
C GLY A 40 31.73 -25.48 -24.73
N ALA A 41 30.81 -26.43 -24.57
CA ALA A 41 30.82 -27.80 -25.06
C ALA A 41 29.73 -28.06 -26.14
N GLY A 42 29.30 -27.05 -26.91
CA GLY A 42 28.32 -27.23 -27.99
C GLY A 42 26.91 -27.62 -27.50
N CYS A 43 26.59 -27.27 -26.24
CA CYS A 43 25.31 -27.56 -25.59
C CYS A 43 24.64 -26.28 -25.06
N PRO A 44 24.16 -25.39 -25.96
CA PRO A 44 23.54 -24.14 -25.54
C PRO A 44 22.22 -24.37 -24.80
N GLU A 45 22.00 -23.64 -23.70
CA GLU A 45 20.76 -23.67 -22.92
C GLU A 45 20.04 -22.32 -22.97
N TRP A 46 18.74 -22.33 -23.31
CA TRP A 46 17.90 -21.13 -23.39
C TRP A 46 16.89 -21.05 -22.25
N ASN A 47 16.24 -22.17 -21.90
CA ASN A 47 15.16 -22.24 -20.91
C ASN A 47 14.11 -21.11 -21.07
N GLN A 48 13.63 -20.90 -22.30
CA GLN A 48 12.66 -19.85 -22.64
C GLN A 48 11.35 -20.43 -23.15
N VAL A 49 10.25 -19.79 -22.78
CA VAL A 49 8.89 -20.12 -23.24
C VAL A 49 8.39 -18.96 -24.07
N PHE A 50 7.76 -19.25 -25.20
CA PHE A 50 7.09 -18.30 -26.08
C PHE A 50 5.61 -18.63 -26.10
N ALA A 51 4.76 -17.62 -26.04
CA ALA A 51 3.32 -17.71 -26.22
C ALA A 51 2.94 -16.85 -27.41
N LEU A 52 2.49 -17.49 -28.50
CA LEU A 52 2.10 -16.82 -29.73
C LEU A 52 0.58 -16.75 -29.77
N SER A 53 0.02 -15.54 -29.90
CA SER A 53 -1.42 -15.33 -29.98
C SER A 53 -1.99 -15.93 -31.27
N GLN A 54 -2.82 -16.97 -31.17
CA GLN A 54 -3.49 -17.55 -32.34
C GLN A 54 -4.78 -16.78 -32.61
N SER A 55 -4.71 -15.76 -33.48
CA SER A 55 -5.90 -15.10 -34.02
C SER A 55 -6.46 -15.81 -35.27
N LYS A 56 -5.59 -16.53 -36.00
CA LYS A 56 -5.92 -17.43 -37.10
C LYS A 56 -5.03 -18.69 -36.98
N PRO A 57 -5.56 -19.91 -37.13
CA PRO A 57 -4.74 -21.12 -37.17
C PRO A 57 -3.98 -21.16 -38.50
N GLU A 58 -2.71 -20.78 -38.48
CA GLU A 58 -1.76 -21.13 -39.53
C GLU A 58 -1.48 -22.64 -39.49
N SER A 59 -0.91 -23.21 -40.55
CA SER A 59 -0.66 -24.66 -40.62
C SER A 59 0.69 -25.06 -40.03
N THR A 60 1.69 -24.18 -40.02
CA THR A 60 3.07 -24.54 -39.65
C THR A 60 3.72 -23.62 -38.62
N LEU A 61 4.60 -24.20 -37.82
CA LEU A 61 5.49 -23.53 -36.87
C LEU A 61 6.93 -23.89 -37.19
N GLU A 62 7.75 -22.89 -37.52
CA GLU A 62 9.18 -23.03 -37.79
C GLU A 62 9.99 -22.60 -36.56
N ILE A 63 10.93 -23.43 -36.13
CA ILE A 63 11.89 -23.15 -35.05
C ILE A 63 13.29 -23.31 -35.64
N SER A 64 14.09 -22.25 -35.66
CA SER A 64 15.41 -22.24 -36.28
C SER A 64 16.47 -21.69 -35.34
N VAL A 65 17.67 -22.29 -35.33
CA VAL A 65 18.81 -21.89 -34.51
C VAL A 65 19.79 -21.10 -35.38
N TRP A 66 20.28 -19.99 -34.86
CA TRP A 66 21.15 -19.03 -35.55
C TRP A 66 22.30 -18.59 -34.65
N GLU A 67 23.44 -18.27 -35.25
CA GLU A 67 24.58 -17.65 -34.56
C GLU A 67 24.56 -16.13 -34.77
N ASP A 68 24.83 -15.36 -33.71
CA ASP A 68 24.93 -13.90 -33.79
C ASP A 68 26.31 -13.51 -34.35
N GLY A 69 26.32 -12.81 -35.49
CA GLY A 69 27.55 -12.40 -36.18
C GLY A 69 27.24 -11.57 -37.43
N PRO A 70 28.25 -11.02 -38.13
CA PRO A 70 28.04 -10.11 -39.27
C PRO A 70 27.25 -10.71 -40.44
N ASN A 71 27.19 -12.05 -40.54
CA ASN A 71 26.47 -12.78 -41.59
C ASN A 71 25.32 -13.68 -41.09
N GLU A 72 24.93 -13.62 -39.80
CA GLU A 72 23.93 -14.53 -39.16
C GLU A 72 23.98 -15.99 -39.68
N ALA A 73 24.82 -16.86 -39.09
CA ALA A 73 24.95 -18.23 -39.58
C ALA A 73 23.76 -19.11 -39.15
N PHE A 74 23.13 -19.81 -40.09
CA PHE A 74 22.06 -20.78 -39.82
C PHE A 74 22.67 -22.09 -39.30
N LEU A 75 22.20 -22.54 -38.12
CA LEU A 75 22.69 -23.74 -37.44
C LEU A 75 21.69 -24.91 -37.49
N GLY A 76 20.54 -24.74 -38.15
CA GLY A 76 19.50 -25.79 -38.29
C GLY A 76 18.11 -25.36 -37.86
N GLY A 77 17.08 -26.09 -38.28
CA GLY A 77 15.70 -25.84 -37.85
C GLY A 77 14.81 -27.08 -37.81
N VAL A 78 13.63 -26.92 -37.22
CA VAL A 78 12.57 -27.93 -37.13
C VAL A 78 11.25 -27.24 -37.50
N CYS A 79 10.41 -27.93 -38.28
CA CYS A 79 9.08 -27.47 -38.62
C CYS A 79 8.01 -28.40 -38.01
N PHE A 80 6.98 -27.83 -37.41
CA PHE A 80 5.85 -28.55 -36.83
C PHE A 80 4.58 -28.23 -37.59
N ASN A 81 3.75 -29.24 -37.83
CA ASN A 81 2.37 -29.04 -38.28
C ASN A 81 1.48 -28.79 -37.06
N LEU A 82 0.73 -27.68 -37.08
CA LEU A 82 -0.09 -27.26 -35.95
C LEU A 82 -1.30 -28.17 -35.70
N THR A 83 -1.70 -29.02 -36.66
CA THR A 83 -2.72 -30.06 -36.44
C THR A 83 -2.29 -31.14 -35.45
N ASP A 84 -0.97 -31.36 -35.34
CA ASP A 84 -0.40 -32.46 -34.57
C ASP A 84 0.01 -32.00 -33.16
N VAL A 85 -0.13 -30.70 -32.87
CA VAL A 85 0.21 -30.10 -31.58
C VAL A 85 -0.89 -30.40 -30.56
N PRO A 86 -0.56 -30.96 -29.39
CA PRO A 86 -1.55 -31.29 -28.37
C PRO A 86 -2.19 -30.03 -27.77
N VAL A 87 -3.50 -30.07 -27.55
CA VAL A 87 -4.23 -29.07 -26.76
C VAL A 87 -4.16 -29.49 -25.29
N ARG A 88 -3.65 -28.61 -24.44
CA ARG A 88 -3.54 -28.82 -23.00
C ARG A 88 -4.76 -28.22 -22.29
N ASP A 89 -5.52 -29.08 -21.62
CA ASP A 89 -6.61 -28.67 -20.73
C ASP A 89 -6.14 -28.69 -19.27
N GLN A 90 -6.62 -27.74 -18.46
CA GLN A 90 -6.33 -27.74 -17.02
C GLN A 90 -7.17 -28.83 -16.34
N PRO A 91 -6.58 -29.67 -15.46
CA PRO A 91 -5.41 -29.39 -14.62
C PRO A 91 -4.11 -30.14 -15.02
N ASP A 92 -3.95 -30.60 -16.26
CA ASP A 92 -2.80 -31.43 -16.65
C ASP A 92 -1.46 -30.70 -16.44
N GLY A 93 -0.45 -31.44 -15.97
CA GLY A 93 0.92 -30.92 -15.73
C GLY A 93 1.63 -30.45 -17.00
N PRO A 94 2.80 -29.79 -16.89
CA PRO A 94 3.53 -29.26 -18.05
C PRO A 94 4.00 -30.38 -18.98
N LEU A 95 3.86 -30.18 -20.30
CA LEU A 95 4.31 -31.14 -21.31
C LEU A 95 5.82 -31.35 -21.22
N ALA A 96 6.26 -32.61 -21.28
CA ALA A 96 7.67 -32.95 -21.26
C ALA A 96 8.37 -32.51 -22.55
N PRO A 97 9.50 -31.76 -22.49
CA PRO A 97 10.31 -31.43 -23.64
C PRO A 97 10.88 -32.69 -24.31
N GLN A 98 10.85 -32.73 -25.64
CA GLN A 98 11.36 -33.84 -26.44
C GLN A 98 12.51 -33.38 -27.35
N TRP A 99 13.38 -34.31 -27.72
CA TRP A 99 14.49 -34.06 -28.64
C TRP A 99 14.03 -34.18 -30.09
N TYR A 100 14.29 -33.14 -30.87
CA TYR A 100 14.06 -33.09 -32.31
C TYR A 100 15.38 -32.88 -33.04
N LYS A 101 15.60 -33.62 -34.11
CA LYS A 101 16.81 -33.51 -34.94
C LYS A 101 16.71 -32.25 -35.80
N LEU A 102 17.80 -31.48 -35.88
CA LEU A 102 17.84 -30.26 -36.70
C LEU A 102 18.06 -30.59 -38.17
N GLU A 103 17.33 -29.92 -39.05
CA GLU A 103 17.43 -30.04 -40.51
C GLU A 103 18.10 -28.81 -41.13
N GLY A 104 18.84 -29.03 -42.23
CA GLY A 104 19.51 -27.99 -43.01
C GLY A 104 18.56 -27.23 -43.93
N ALA A 105 19.00 -26.07 -44.43
CA ALA A 105 18.21 -25.25 -45.36
C ALA A 105 18.09 -25.87 -46.77
N SER A 106 18.98 -26.81 -47.10
CA SER A 106 18.99 -27.62 -48.33
C SER A 106 19.57 -29.01 -48.03
N ASP A 107 19.22 -30.01 -48.85
CA ASP A 107 19.72 -31.39 -48.71
C ASP A 107 21.26 -31.49 -48.74
N ASP A 108 21.93 -30.48 -49.30
CA ASP A 108 23.40 -30.41 -49.44
C ASP A 108 24.13 -29.78 -48.23
N ALA A 109 23.42 -29.29 -47.21
CA ALA A 109 24.01 -28.68 -46.03
C ALA A 109 23.78 -29.56 -44.78
N PRO A 110 24.69 -30.52 -44.47
CA PRO A 110 24.53 -31.40 -43.32
C PRO A 110 24.65 -30.61 -42.02
N VAL A 111 23.52 -30.41 -41.34
CA VAL A 111 23.48 -29.86 -39.99
C VAL A 111 23.64 -31.00 -38.99
N THR A 112 24.51 -30.80 -38.00
CA THR A 112 24.67 -31.70 -36.86
C THR A 112 24.07 -31.05 -35.62
N GLY A 113 23.16 -31.76 -34.95
CA GLY A 113 22.60 -31.35 -33.66
C GLY A 113 21.13 -31.70 -33.44
N ASP A 114 20.74 -31.78 -32.17
CA ASP A 114 19.35 -31.93 -31.74
C ASP A 114 18.94 -30.75 -30.87
N ILE A 115 17.68 -30.35 -30.94
CA ILE A 115 17.06 -29.33 -30.09
C ILE A 115 15.98 -29.95 -29.20
N MET A 116 15.96 -29.56 -27.92
CA MET A 116 14.97 -30.02 -26.96
C MET A 116 13.84 -28.98 -26.80
N VAL A 117 12.64 -29.33 -27.30
CA VAL A 117 11.49 -28.43 -27.39
C VAL A 117 10.21 -29.10 -26.89
N ALA A 118 9.30 -28.33 -26.29
CA ALA A 118 7.90 -28.72 -26.10
C ALA A 118 6.98 -27.70 -26.79
N VAL A 119 5.99 -28.17 -27.55
CA VAL A 119 4.99 -27.34 -28.24
C VAL A 119 3.59 -27.81 -27.84
N TRP A 120 2.73 -26.89 -27.42
CA TRP A 120 1.34 -27.20 -27.06
C TRP A 120 0.41 -26.00 -27.29
N ILE A 121 -0.88 -26.25 -27.41
CA ILE A 121 -1.91 -25.21 -27.44
C ILE A 121 -2.50 -25.09 -26.04
N GLY A 122 -2.55 -23.88 -25.49
CA GLY A 122 -3.07 -23.63 -24.14
C GLY A 122 -3.86 -22.32 -24.06
N THR A 123 -4.19 -21.91 -22.84
CA THR A 123 -4.87 -20.63 -22.57
C THR A 123 -4.03 -19.75 -21.64
N GLN A 124 -4.49 -18.53 -21.35
CA GLN A 124 -3.83 -17.63 -20.38
C GLN A 124 -3.74 -18.21 -18.97
N ALA A 125 -4.54 -19.24 -18.67
CA ALA A 125 -4.51 -19.92 -17.38
C ALA A 125 -3.27 -20.83 -17.22
N ASP A 126 -2.57 -21.18 -18.32
CA ASP A 126 -1.38 -22.03 -18.28
C ASP A 126 -0.29 -21.45 -17.36
N GLU A 127 0.31 -22.30 -16.53
CA GLU A 127 1.37 -21.93 -15.58
C GLU A 127 2.59 -21.31 -16.27
N SER A 128 2.81 -21.62 -17.55
CA SER A 128 3.91 -21.12 -18.35
C SER A 128 3.63 -19.74 -18.96
N PHE A 129 2.37 -19.28 -18.94
CA PHE A 129 1.97 -18.01 -19.54
C PHE A 129 2.59 -16.78 -18.86
N PRO A 130 2.64 -16.67 -17.52
CA PRO A 130 3.31 -15.55 -16.84
C PRO A 130 4.79 -15.40 -17.20
N GLU A 131 5.46 -16.51 -17.47
CA GLU A 131 6.88 -16.56 -17.81
C GLU A 131 7.13 -16.51 -19.31
N SER A 132 6.10 -16.62 -20.15
CA SER A 132 6.27 -16.66 -21.61
C SER A 132 6.56 -15.29 -22.24
N TRP A 133 7.40 -15.28 -23.28
CA TRP A 133 7.54 -14.16 -24.20
C TRP A 133 6.30 -14.09 -25.11
N ASN A 134 5.78 -12.90 -25.37
CA ASN A 134 4.61 -12.73 -26.24
C ASN A 134 4.94 -11.92 -27.50
N SER A 135 4.30 -12.29 -28.60
CA SER A 135 4.42 -11.65 -29.92
C SER A 135 4.22 -10.15 -29.94
N ASP A 136 3.42 -9.63 -29.00
CA ASP A 136 2.98 -8.23 -29.00
C ASP A 136 4.03 -7.29 -28.38
N ALA A 137 5.06 -7.82 -27.69
CA ALA A 137 6.05 -7.03 -26.98
C ALA A 137 7.40 -6.96 -27.74
N PRO A 138 8.04 -5.78 -27.85
CA PRO A 138 9.37 -5.67 -28.47
C PRO A 138 10.42 -6.51 -27.74
N TYR A 139 11.29 -7.16 -28.52
CA TYR A 139 12.26 -8.19 -28.10
C TYR A 139 13.16 -7.76 -26.92
N VAL A 140 13.64 -6.52 -26.90
CA VAL A 140 14.57 -5.98 -25.89
C VAL A 140 13.89 -5.75 -24.52
N SER A 141 12.56 -5.79 -24.46
CA SER A 141 11.77 -5.31 -23.33
C SER A 141 11.16 -6.42 -22.46
N TYR A 142 11.44 -7.68 -22.77
CA TYR A 142 10.80 -8.84 -22.14
C TYR A 142 10.91 -8.87 -20.61
N ALA A 143 12.03 -8.40 -20.05
CA ALA A 143 12.19 -8.30 -18.59
C ALA A 143 11.18 -7.33 -17.94
N TYR A 144 10.67 -6.33 -18.67
CA TYR A 144 9.81 -5.25 -18.17
C TYR A 144 8.31 -5.45 -18.43
N THR A 145 7.92 -6.45 -19.22
CA THR A 145 6.53 -6.65 -19.66
C THR A 145 5.83 -7.84 -19.00
N ARG A 146 6.54 -8.64 -18.20
CA ARG A 146 6.02 -9.81 -17.51
C ARG A 146 5.06 -9.47 -16.37
N SER A 147 4.11 -10.37 -16.14
CA SER A 147 3.32 -10.38 -14.90
C SER A 147 4.18 -10.91 -13.75
N LYS A 148 4.06 -10.32 -12.56
CA LYS A 148 4.84 -10.75 -11.39
C LYS A 148 4.15 -10.43 -10.08
N VAL A 149 4.34 -11.30 -9.11
CA VAL A 149 3.99 -11.09 -7.71
C VAL A 149 5.25 -10.67 -6.95
N TYR A 150 5.18 -9.56 -6.23
CA TYR A 150 6.25 -9.10 -5.35
C TYR A 150 5.80 -9.14 -3.90
N GLN A 151 6.79 -9.21 -3.01
CA GLN A 151 6.58 -9.15 -1.57
C GLN A 151 7.34 -7.97 -1.01
N SER A 152 6.66 -7.12 -0.22
CA SER A 152 7.32 -6.04 0.50
C SER A 152 8.22 -6.60 1.61
N PRO A 153 9.33 -5.92 1.92
CA PRO A 153 10.24 -6.38 2.95
C PRO A 153 9.55 -6.33 4.31
N LYS A 154 9.95 -7.22 5.22
CA LYS A 154 9.48 -7.16 6.60
C LYS A 154 10.22 -6.03 7.31
N MET A 155 9.47 -5.01 7.73
CA MET A 155 10.00 -3.82 8.38
C MET A 155 9.76 -3.84 9.88
N TRP A 156 10.68 -3.25 10.63
CA TRP A 156 10.68 -3.13 12.09
C TRP A 156 10.89 -1.67 12.47
N TYR A 157 10.32 -1.25 13.61
CA TYR A 157 10.76 -0.01 14.24
C TYR A 157 11.96 -0.30 15.13
N LEU A 158 13.09 0.32 14.80
CA LEU A 158 14.29 0.30 15.62
C LEU A 158 14.25 1.49 16.58
N ARG A 159 14.16 1.20 17.88
CA ARG A 159 14.21 2.21 18.94
C ARG A 159 15.61 2.26 19.52
N ALA A 160 16.23 3.44 19.44
CA ALA A 160 17.51 3.74 20.03
C ALA A 160 17.31 4.76 21.16
N TYR A 161 17.33 4.28 22.41
CA TYR A 161 17.28 5.14 23.58
C TYR A 161 18.70 5.54 23.97
N VAL A 162 19.00 6.82 23.81
CA VAL A 162 20.31 7.42 24.10
C VAL A 162 20.30 7.86 25.57
N ILE A 163 21.01 7.13 26.42
CA ILE A 163 21.01 7.37 27.87
C ILE A 163 22.04 8.43 28.20
N GLU A 164 23.32 8.07 28.06
CA GLU A 164 24.45 8.91 28.43
C GLU A 164 25.71 8.58 27.63
N ALA A 165 26.70 9.46 27.68
CA ALA A 165 28.06 9.24 27.20
C ALA A 165 29.05 9.66 28.28
N GLN A 166 30.21 9.02 28.30
CA GLN A 166 31.29 9.24 29.27
C GLN A 166 32.64 9.28 28.55
N ASP A 167 33.63 9.87 29.21
CA ASP A 167 35.03 9.98 28.75
C ASP A 167 35.17 10.73 27.41
N LEU A 168 34.27 11.66 27.11
CA LEU A 168 34.30 12.44 25.88
C LEU A 168 35.42 13.49 25.91
N ARG A 169 36.28 13.47 24.90
CA ARG A 169 37.36 14.46 24.73
C ARG A 169 36.82 15.73 24.06
N LEU A 170 36.29 16.64 24.85
CA LEU A 170 35.85 17.96 24.36
C LEU A 170 37.08 18.79 23.97
N ALA A 171 37.10 19.35 22.76
CA ALA A 171 38.17 20.22 22.29
C ALA A 171 38.13 21.54 23.07
N SER A 172 38.88 21.62 24.16
CA SER A 172 39.05 22.86 24.92
C SER A 172 40.09 23.76 24.25
N ALA A 173 39.64 24.72 23.46
CA ALA A 173 40.33 26.01 23.34
C ALA A 173 39.47 27.06 24.08
N ALA A 174 39.78 27.25 25.36
CA ALA A 174 39.13 28.10 26.37
C ALA A 174 37.95 27.47 27.16
N PRO A 175 37.96 27.54 28.50
CA PRO A 175 36.81 27.15 29.32
C PRO A 175 35.62 28.05 28.98
N LEU A 176 34.49 27.44 28.62
CA LEU A 176 33.24 28.18 28.41
C LEU A 176 32.88 28.97 29.68
N PRO A 177 32.35 30.20 29.56
CA PRO A 177 31.91 30.96 30.72
C PRO A 177 30.84 30.19 31.51
N PRO A 178 30.79 30.35 32.84
CA PRO A 178 29.82 29.66 33.68
C PRO A 178 28.40 29.97 33.21
N GLY A 179 27.63 28.92 32.88
CA GLY A 179 26.25 29.02 32.42
C GLY A 179 26.01 28.79 30.93
N VAL A 180 27.05 28.61 30.09
CA VAL A 180 26.85 28.22 28.69
C VAL A 180 26.75 26.68 28.58
N PRO A 181 25.60 26.12 28.15
CA PRO A 181 25.44 24.68 28.05
C PRO A 181 26.23 24.09 26.88
N TYR A 182 26.90 22.97 27.11
CA TYR A 182 27.52 22.16 26.05
C TYR A 182 26.49 21.83 24.96
N ASN A 183 26.82 22.08 23.69
CA ASN A 183 25.94 21.75 22.56
C ASN A 183 26.36 20.45 21.86
N VAL A 184 26.66 19.43 22.66
CA VAL A 184 27.00 18.09 22.17
C VAL A 184 25.73 17.31 21.89
N ARG A 185 25.67 16.63 20.76
CA ARG A 185 24.50 15.88 20.32
C ARG A 185 24.90 14.54 19.73
N VAL A 186 24.04 13.56 19.91
CA VAL A 186 24.22 12.22 19.34
C VAL A 186 23.38 12.14 18.08
N LYS A 187 24.00 11.82 16.97
CA LYS A 187 23.40 11.64 15.67
C LYS A 187 23.50 10.17 15.29
N ILE A 188 22.37 9.57 14.97
CA ILE A 188 22.31 8.16 14.59
C ILE A 188 21.88 8.09 13.13
N HIS A 189 22.63 7.35 12.33
CA HIS A 189 22.36 7.08 10.92
C HIS A 189 22.01 5.61 10.72
N LEU A 190 20.96 5.37 9.94
CA LEU A 190 20.53 4.05 9.49
C LEU A 190 20.17 4.14 8.00
N GLY A 191 21.11 3.78 7.13
CA GLY A 191 20.98 3.98 5.69
C GLY A 191 20.80 5.47 5.35
N PHE A 192 19.71 5.80 4.65
CA PHE A 192 19.36 7.19 4.32
C PHE A 192 18.72 7.96 5.50
N GLN A 193 18.35 7.27 6.59
CA GLN A 193 17.71 7.91 7.75
C GLN A 193 18.78 8.49 8.67
N SER A 194 18.56 9.70 9.17
CA SER A 194 19.35 10.25 10.27
C SER A 194 18.44 10.97 11.26
N ALA A 195 18.70 10.77 12.55
CA ALA A 195 18.04 11.51 13.60
C ALA A 195 19.08 11.95 14.63
N MET A 196 18.82 13.08 15.27
CA MET A 196 19.75 13.70 16.20
C MET A 196 19.04 14.01 17.51
N THR A 197 19.73 13.76 18.62
CA THR A 197 19.25 14.16 19.94
C THR A 197 19.21 15.68 20.09
N ARG A 198 18.45 16.13 21.08
CA ARG A 198 18.48 17.48 21.61
C ARG A 198 19.78 17.71 22.40
N ARG A 199 19.91 18.90 22.97
CA ARG A 199 21.01 19.21 23.89
C ARG A 199 20.94 18.30 25.13
N PRO A 200 22.09 18.01 25.77
CA PRO A 200 22.12 17.18 26.96
C PRO A 200 21.32 17.84 28.09
N ILE A 201 20.62 17.04 28.88
CA ILE A 201 19.79 17.47 30.01
C ILE A 201 20.67 17.70 31.25
N ALA A 202 21.70 16.87 31.43
CA ALA A 202 22.70 17.05 32.48
C ALA A 202 24.10 16.82 31.93
N ALA A 203 25.04 17.65 32.42
CA ALA A 203 26.46 17.57 32.14
C ALA A 203 27.22 17.60 33.47
N SER A 204 28.10 16.63 33.68
CA SER A 204 29.00 16.59 34.83
C SER A 204 30.43 16.91 34.37
N SER A 205 30.99 17.98 34.90
CA SER A 205 32.37 18.41 34.59
C SER A 205 33.43 17.52 35.23
N SER A 206 33.12 16.82 36.32
CA SER A 206 34.07 15.94 37.02
C SER A 206 34.24 14.57 36.35
N SER A 207 33.21 14.08 35.66
CA SER A 207 33.18 12.77 34.99
C SER A 207 33.14 12.86 33.46
N SER A 208 33.22 14.07 32.87
CA SER A 208 33.05 14.31 31.43
C SER A 208 31.81 13.60 30.84
N SER A 209 30.75 13.49 31.65
CA SER A 209 29.58 12.69 31.33
C SER A 209 28.41 13.57 30.92
N LEU A 210 27.74 13.19 29.84
CA LEU A 210 26.60 13.89 29.26
C LEU A 210 25.41 12.93 29.20
N SER A 211 24.20 13.40 29.55
CA SER A 211 22.99 12.59 29.49
C SER A 211 21.92 13.26 28.62
N TRP A 212 21.22 12.46 27.81
CA TRP A 212 20.14 12.92 26.92
C TRP A 212 18.79 12.32 27.28
N MET A 213 18.75 11.04 27.67
CA MET A 213 17.52 10.30 27.99
C MET A 213 16.44 10.42 26.91
N GLU A 214 16.84 10.38 25.64
CA GLU A 214 15.97 10.60 24.49
C GLU A 214 15.83 9.35 23.62
N ASP A 215 14.62 9.10 23.12
CA ASP A 215 14.30 8.03 22.19
C ASP A 215 14.37 8.52 20.74
N LEU A 216 15.25 7.91 19.95
CA LEU A 216 15.28 8.04 18.50
C LEU A 216 14.68 6.79 17.86
N MET A 217 13.85 6.96 16.83
CA MET A 217 13.15 5.85 16.16
C MET A 217 13.51 5.84 14.68
N PHE A 218 13.75 4.64 14.15
CA PHE A 218 14.09 4.40 12.75
C PHE A 218 13.28 3.22 12.19
N VAL A 219 13.22 3.10 10.87
CA VAL A 219 12.66 1.92 10.20
C VAL A 219 13.79 1.05 9.68
N ALA A 220 13.83 -0.22 10.08
CA ALA A 220 14.77 -1.21 9.56
C ALA A 220 14.02 -2.27 8.73
N SER A 221 14.59 -2.72 7.62
CA SER A 221 14.02 -3.78 6.78
C SER A 221 14.84 -5.07 6.83
N GLU A 222 14.18 -6.22 6.80
CA GLU A 222 14.86 -7.51 6.57
C GLU A 222 15.35 -7.60 5.12
N PRO A 223 16.56 -8.14 4.85
CA PRO A 223 17.48 -8.78 5.79
C PRO A 223 18.28 -7.79 6.66
N LEU A 224 18.26 -8.00 7.98
CA LEU A 224 18.89 -7.10 8.96
C LEU A 224 20.43 -7.11 8.92
N SER A 225 21.02 -8.14 8.30
CA SER A 225 22.47 -8.31 8.15
C SER A 225 23.12 -7.23 7.30
N ASN A 226 22.36 -6.62 6.40
CA ASN A 226 22.89 -5.67 5.43
C ASN A 226 22.89 -4.24 5.97
N HIS A 227 22.42 -4.04 7.20
CA HIS A 227 22.25 -2.72 7.80
C HIS A 227 23.19 -2.55 8.98
N GLU A 228 24.02 -1.51 8.90
CA GLU A 228 24.86 -1.03 10.00
C GLU A 228 24.28 0.31 10.48
N MET A 229 24.16 0.45 11.79
CA MET A 229 23.75 1.68 12.43
C MET A 229 25.01 2.42 12.89
N ILE A 230 25.20 3.64 12.41
CA ILE A 230 26.34 4.49 12.78
C ILE A 230 25.85 5.49 13.82
N VAL A 231 26.50 5.52 14.98
CA VAL A 231 26.21 6.44 16.07
C VAL A 231 27.37 7.42 16.18
N GLU A 232 27.14 8.67 15.84
CA GLU A 232 28.14 9.73 15.86
C GLU A 232 27.83 10.73 16.98
N VAL A 233 28.85 11.14 17.74
CA VAL A 233 28.73 12.19 18.75
C VAL A 233 29.38 13.44 18.18
N GLU A 234 28.59 14.50 17.96
CA GLU A 234 29.06 15.77 17.40
C GLU A 234 29.02 16.87 18.47
N ASP A 235 30.09 17.65 18.61
CA ASP A 235 30.07 18.93 19.30
C ASP A 235 29.67 20.05 18.33
N ARG A 236 28.59 20.75 18.65
CA ARG A 236 28.05 21.85 17.84
C ARG A 236 28.17 23.19 18.55
N SER A 237 29.15 23.32 19.44
CA SER A 237 29.46 24.58 20.12
C SER A 237 30.12 25.60 19.17
N THR A 238 30.80 25.11 18.13
CA THR A 238 31.39 25.89 17.04
C THR A 238 30.45 26.02 15.82
N LYS A 239 30.76 26.94 14.89
CA LYS A 239 29.99 27.16 13.66
C LYS A 239 29.97 25.91 12.76
N GLU A 240 31.07 25.17 12.74
CA GLU A 240 31.18 23.86 12.08
C GLU A 240 31.10 22.76 13.14
N PRO A 241 30.29 21.70 12.92
CA PRO A 241 30.18 20.58 13.85
C PRO A 241 31.48 19.77 13.88
N GLU A 242 32.03 19.53 15.07
CA GLU A 242 33.22 18.70 15.28
C GLU A 242 32.80 17.29 15.73
N SER A 243 33.33 16.24 15.09
CA SER A 243 33.03 14.85 15.45
C SER A 243 33.89 14.42 16.64
N LEU A 244 33.26 14.13 17.78
CA LEU A 244 33.93 13.65 19.00
C LEU A 244 34.23 12.15 18.94
N GLY A 245 33.52 11.39 18.10
CA GLY A 245 33.74 9.96 17.87
C GLY A 245 32.50 9.27 17.33
N TYR A 246 32.67 8.05 16.80
CA TYR A 246 31.57 7.26 16.25
C TYR A 246 31.63 5.79 16.72
N ALA A 247 30.49 5.12 16.72
CA ALA A 247 30.37 3.69 16.96
C ALA A 247 29.51 3.05 15.85
N VAL A 248 29.92 1.87 15.38
CA VAL A 248 29.17 1.09 14.39
C VAL A 248 28.51 -0.10 15.08
N VAL A 249 27.19 -0.21 14.95
CA VAL A 249 26.41 -1.29 15.55
C VAL A 249 25.68 -2.06 14.44
N PRO A 250 26.02 -3.35 14.22
CA PRO A 250 25.27 -4.19 13.28
C PRO A 250 23.82 -4.35 13.73
N VAL A 251 22.85 -4.03 12.88
CA VAL A 251 21.42 -4.06 13.26
C VAL A 251 20.96 -5.49 13.58
N ALA A 252 21.58 -6.50 12.95
CA ALA A 252 21.34 -7.90 13.25
C ALA A 252 21.68 -8.31 14.71
N SER A 253 22.54 -7.56 15.40
CA SER A 253 22.91 -7.79 16.80
C SER A 253 21.89 -7.22 17.82
N VAL A 254 20.94 -6.41 17.34
CA VAL A 254 19.96 -5.73 18.18
C VAL A 254 18.84 -6.69 18.60
N GLU A 255 18.52 -6.70 19.90
CA GLU A 255 17.48 -7.55 20.47
C GLU A 255 16.09 -7.21 19.93
N GLN A 256 15.29 -8.24 19.65
CA GLN A 256 13.90 -8.09 19.23
C GLN A 256 12.97 -8.12 20.44
N ARG A 257 12.10 -7.12 20.55
CA ARG A 257 11.06 -7.04 21.58
C ARG A 257 9.69 -7.32 21.00
N LEU A 258 9.01 -8.33 21.53
CA LEU A 258 7.67 -8.71 21.07
C LEU A 258 6.56 -8.11 21.93
N ASP A 259 6.78 -8.06 23.24
CA ASP A 259 5.83 -7.54 24.23
C ASP A 259 6.49 -6.45 25.09
N GLU A 260 5.68 -5.53 25.62
CA GLU A 260 6.16 -4.40 26.42
C GLU A 260 6.86 -4.87 27.71
N ARG A 261 6.41 -6.00 28.27
CA ARG A 261 6.94 -6.54 29.54
C ARG A 261 8.36 -7.08 29.42
N GLN A 262 8.84 -7.32 28.20
CA GLN A 262 10.18 -7.84 27.97
C GLN A 262 11.20 -6.72 28.21
N ALA A 263 12.07 -6.94 29.21
CA ALA A 263 13.16 -6.03 29.50
C ALA A 263 14.18 -6.03 28.35
N VAL A 264 14.67 -4.84 28.00
CA VAL A 264 15.71 -4.64 26.98
C VAL A 264 16.96 -4.17 27.70
N ALA A 265 18.05 -4.92 27.55
CA ALA A 265 19.33 -4.57 28.17
C ALA A 265 19.90 -3.28 27.56
N SER A 266 20.45 -2.40 28.39
CA SER A 266 21.29 -1.29 27.92
C SER A 266 22.74 -1.73 27.88
N ARG A 267 23.49 -1.25 26.88
CA ARG A 267 24.89 -1.66 26.63
C ARG A 267 25.76 -0.43 26.38
N TRP A 268 27.02 -0.51 26.79
CA TRP A 268 28.04 0.49 26.49
C TRP A 268 28.71 0.16 25.16
N PHE A 269 28.90 1.18 24.33
CA PHE A 269 29.58 1.11 23.06
C PHE A 269 30.78 2.06 23.09
N ASN A 270 31.95 1.60 22.68
CA ASN A 270 33.14 2.43 22.62
C ASN A 270 33.07 3.32 21.36
N LEU A 271 33.49 4.58 21.50
CA LEU A 271 33.58 5.54 20.42
C LEU A 271 35.00 5.52 19.83
N GLU A 272 35.08 5.34 18.52
CA GLU A 272 36.29 5.32 17.72
C GLU A 272 36.52 6.68 17.04
N SER A 273 37.78 6.95 16.68
CA SER A 273 38.16 8.16 15.94
C SER A 273 38.13 7.91 14.44
N THR A 274 37.64 8.88 13.66
CA THR A 274 37.71 8.84 12.19
C THR A 274 39.14 8.96 11.66
N ALA A 275 40.06 9.53 12.44
CA ALA A 275 41.46 9.76 12.05
C ALA A 275 42.39 8.56 12.30
N THR A 276 42.11 7.74 13.32
CA THR A 276 42.89 6.54 13.66
C THR A 276 41.95 5.43 14.13
N ARG A 277 41.97 4.27 13.45
CA ARG A 277 41.08 3.13 13.73
C ARG A 277 41.17 2.55 15.17
N ASP A 278 42.20 2.90 15.93
CA ASP A 278 42.43 2.40 17.30
C ASP A 278 42.37 3.47 18.40
N GLY A 279 41.89 4.68 18.10
CA GLY A 279 41.81 5.77 19.09
C GLY A 279 40.53 5.74 19.91
N TYR A 280 40.57 5.25 21.16
CA TYR A 280 39.45 5.40 22.12
C TYR A 280 39.14 6.89 22.37
N ARG A 281 37.91 7.31 22.07
CA ARG A 281 37.42 8.69 22.19
C ARG A 281 36.31 8.87 23.23
N GLY A 282 35.95 7.80 23.91
CA GLY A 282 34.93 7.76 24.95
C GLY A 282 34.01 6.56 24.77
N ARG A 283 32.91 6.54 25.52
CA ARG A 283 31.88 5.49 25.42
C ARG A 283 30.48 6.06 25.51
N ILE A 284 29.54 5.41 24.84
CA ILE A 284 28.12 5.78 24.82
C ILE A 284 27.24 4.64 25.32
N HIS A 285 26.28 4.97 26.18
CA HIS A 285 25.31 4.04 26.75
C HIS A 285 24.01 4.10 25.98
N LEU A 286 23.70 3.02 25.27
CA LEU A 286 22.51 2.92 24.44
C LEU A 286 21.66 1.74 24.87
N ARG A 287 20.34 1.88 24.76
CA ARG A 287 19.40 0.76 24.78
C ARG A 287 18.75 0.67 23.40
N LEU A 288 19.08 -0.40 22.69
CA LEU A 288 18.64 -0.64 21.32
C LEU A 288 17.62 -1.79 21.30
N CYS A 289 16.49 -1.62 20.61
CA CYS A 289 15.56 -2.74 20.38
C CYS A 289 14.81 -2.63 19.05
N LEU A 290 14.57 -3.79 18.44
CA LEU A 290 13.71 -3.97 17.28
C LEU A 290 12.29 -4.32 17.76
N GLU A 291 11.35 -3.42 17.53
CA GLU A 291 10.00 -3.54 18.08
C GLU A 291 9.10 -4.35 17.15
N GLY A 292 8.82 -5.60 17.52
CA GLY A 292 7.94 -6.51 16.78
C GLY A 292 6.46 -6.33 17.06
N GLY A 293 6.12 -5.67 18.17
CA GLY A 293 4.74 -5.43 18.61
C GLY A 293 4.01 -4.32 17.85
N TYR A 294 4.73 -3.45 17.12
CA TYR A 294 4.12 -2.43 16.26
C TYR A 294 3.81 -2.98 14.88
N HIS A 295 2.81 -2.37 14.23
CA HIS A 295 2.69 -2.40 12.78
C HIS A 295 3.48 -1.22 12.19
N VAL A 296 4.46 -1.50 11.33
CA VAL A 296 5.19 -0.46 10.59
C VAL A 296 4.33 0.06 9.46
N LEU A 297 3.88 1.31 9.58
CA LEU A 297 3.01 1.95 8.61
C LEU A 297 3.79 2.37 7.36
N ASP A 298 3.51 1.73 6.22
CA ASP A 298 3.87 2.18 4.87
C ASP A 298 2.70 2.87 4.15
N GLU A 299 1.48 2.72 4.68
CA GLU A 299 0.24 3.35 4.21
C GLU A 299 -0.34 4.30 5.26
N ALA A 300 -1.15 5.26 4.79
CA ALA A 300 -1.97 6.06 5.70
C ALA A 300 -3.06 5.20 6.34
N ALA A 301 -3.33 5.40 7.63
CA ALA A 301 -4.18 4.51 8.44
C ALA A 301 -5.61 4.30 7.89
N HIS A 302 -6.17 5.27 7.17
CA HIS A 302 -7.53 5.18 6.62
C HIS A 302 -7.62 4.36 5.32
N VAL A 303 -6.53 4.29 4.54
CA VAL A 303 -6.41 3.50 3.30
C VAL A 303 -5.49 2.28 3.46
N SER A 304 -5.14 1.91 4.70
CA SER A 304 -4.22 0.80 4.94
C SER A 304 -4.85 -0.54 4.54
N SER A 305 -4.01 -1.38 3.95
CA SER A 305 -4.34 -2.73 3.50
C SER A 305 -3.96 -3.81 4.52
N ASP A 306 -3.21 -3.46 5.56
CA ASP A 306 -2.82 -4.35 6.67
C ASP A 306 -2.70 -3.55 7.98
N PHE A 307 -2.92 -4.22 9.10
CA PHE A 307 -2.71 -3.66 10.45
C PHE A 307 -1.98 -4.65 11.36
N ARG A 308 -1.47 -5.76 10.83
CA ARG A 308 -0.80 -6.78 11.63
C ARG A 308 0.53 -6.26 12.18
N PRO A 309 0.90 -6.68 13.40
CA PRO A 309 2.22 -6.38 13.94
C PRO A 309 3.32 -7.01 13.09
N THR A 310 4.54 -6.47 13.19
CA THR A 310 5.69 -7.00 12.46
C THR A 310 6.00 -8.45 12.83
N ALA A 311 5.89 -8.79 14.11
CA ALA A 311 6.10 -10.14 14.62
C ALA A 311 4.97 -11.10 14.24
N LYS A 312 5.31 -12.17 13.52
CA LYS A 312 4.35 -13.19 13.05
C LYS A 312 3.68 -13.95 14.21
N GLN A 313 4.36 -14.08 15.34
CA GLN A 313 3.86 -14.75 16.54
C GLN A 313 2.61 -14.06 17.12
N LEU A 314 2.42 -12.77 16.82
CA LEU A 314 1.29 -11.97 17.28
C LEU A 314 0.15 -11.92 16.25
N TRP A 315 0.27 -12.65 15.12
CA TRP A 315 -0.74 -12.64 14.07
C TRP A 315 -1.97 -13.44 14.47
N LYS A 316 -3.13 -12.86 14.18
CA LYS A 316 -4.42 -13.56 14.26
C LYS A 316 -4.63 -14.39 12.98
N PRO A 317 -5.46 -15.45 13.01
CA PRO A 317 -5.82 -16.18 11.80
C PRO A 317 -6.52 -15.27 10.79
N ALA A 318 -6.40 -15.62 9.50
CA ALA A 318 -7.10 -14.91 8.45
C ALA A 318 -8.63 -15.05 8.60
N VAL A 319 -9.34 -13.96 8.34
CA VAL A 319 -10.80 -13.86 8.39
C VAL A 319 -11.42 -14.37 7.08
N GLY A 320 -10.72 -14.19 5.95
CA GLY A 320 -11.18 -14.64 4.65
C GLY A 320 -10.12 -14.45 3.56
N VAL A 321 -10.52 -14.60 2.32
CA VAL A 321 -9.70 -14.45 1.12
C VAL A 321 -10.30 -13.37 0.23
N LEU A 322 -9.49 -12.40 -0.17
CA LEU A 322 -9.85 -11.42 -1.18
C LEU A 322 -9.38 -11.93 -2.54
N GLU A 323 -10.29 -12.00 -3.50
CA GLU A 323 -10.02 -12.40 -4.87
C GLU A 323 -10.23 -11.19 -5.78
N LEU A 324 -9.23 -10.89 -6.61
CA LEU A 324 -9.25 -9.83 -7.60
C LEU A 324 -9.01 -10.44 -8.98
N GLY A 325 -9.97 -10.29 -9.89
CA GLY A 325 -9.78 -10.43 -11.32
C GLY A 325 -9.54 -9.05 -11.94
N ILE A 326 -8.36 -8.83 -12.49
CA ILE A 326 -8.02 -7.65 -13.29
C ILE A 326 -8.35 -7.98 -14.74
N LEU A 327 -9.55 -7.61 -15.19
CA LEU A 327 -10.07 -8.04 -16.50
C LEU A 327 -9.41 -7.25 -17.63
N GLY A 328 -9.42 -5.92 -17.54
CA GLY A 328 -8.93 -5.05 -18.59
C GLY A 328 -9.12 -3.57 -18.27
N ALA A 329 -8.78 -2.70 -19.20
CA ALA A 329 -9.19 -1.31 -19.21
C ALA A 329 -9.90 -0.96 -20.51
N ARG A 330 -10.65 0.14 -20.51
CA ARG A 330 -11.33 0.66 -21.70
C ARG A 330 -11.14 2.15 -21.86
N GLY A 331 -11.02 2.58 -23.11
CA GLY A 331 -10.92 3.99 -23.49
C GLY A 331 -9.75 4.72 -22.83
N LEU A 332 -8.58 4.06 -22.75
CA LEU A 332 -7.36 4.72 -22.29
C LEU A 332 -6.97 5.84 -23.25
N ILE A 333 -6.50 6.96 -22.71
CA ILE A 333 -6.04 8.11 -23.51
C ILE A 333 -4.60 7.87 -23.99
N PRO A 334 -4.24 8.26 -25.22
CA PRO A 334 -2.85 8.19 -25.70
C PRO A 334 -1.88 8.93 -24.78
N MET A 335 -0.82 8.23 -24.39
CA MET A 335 0.22 8.76 -23.49
C MET A 335 1.49 9.14 -24.26
N LYS A 336 1.67 8.63 -25.48
CA LYS A 336 2.86 8.83 -26.31
C LYS A 336 2.55 9.70 -27.53
N THR A 337 3.57 10.39 -28.05
CA THR A 337 3.47 11.29 -29.21
C THR A 337 2.99 10.60 -30.48
N ARG A 338 3.16 9.27 -30.59
CA ARG A 338 2.65 8.44 -31.69
C ARG A 338 1.22 7.92 -31.47
N GLY A 339 0.57 8.32 -30.37
CA GLY A 339 -0.78 7.87 -30.05
C GLY A 339 -0.86 6.51 -29.34
N SER A 340 0.23 5.85 -28.96
CA SER A 340 0.16 4.55 -28.29
C SER A 340 0.06 4.65 -26.76
N THR A 341 -0.46 3.60 -26.13
CA THR A 341 -0.45 3.40 -24.67
C THR A 341 -0.04 1.96 -24.37
N ASP A 342 0.99 1.78 -23.54
CA ASP A 342 1.52 0.47 -23.18
C ASP A 342 1.19 0.18 -21.71
N ALA A 343 -0.04 -0.29 -21.48
CA ALA A 343 -0.63 -0.30 -20.15
C ALA A 343 -0.30 -1.56 -19.35
N TYR A 344 -0.06 -1.38 -18.06
CA TYR A 344 -0.07 -2.45 -17.05
C TYR A 344 -0.73 -1.98 -15.76
N CYS A 345 -1.16 -2.93 -14.95
CA CYS A 345 -1.86 -2.69 -13.70
C CYS A 345 -1.01 -3.16 -12.51
N VAL A 346 -1.05 -2.43 -11.41
CA VAL A 346 -0.43 -2.78 -10.14
C VAL A 346 -1.50 -2.87 -9.06
N ALA A 347 -1.58 -3.98 -8.36
CA ALA A 347 -2.46 -4.15 -7.22
C ALA A 347 -1.66 -4.34 -5.93
N LYS A 348 -2.08 -3.67 -4.85
CA LYS A 348 -1.47 -3.77 -3.53
C LYS A 348 -2.49 -4.15 -2.48
N TYR A 349 -2.21 -5.23 -1.75
CA TYR A 349 -2.95 -5.59 -0.55
C TYR A 349 -2.06 -6.31 0.47
N GLY A 350 -1.93 -5.72 1.66
CA GLY A 350 -0.96 -6.08 2.67
C GLY A 350 0.46 -6.05 2.14
N LYS A 351 1.24 -7.10 2.41
CA LYS A 351 2.64 -7.17 1.97
C LYS A 351 2.81 -7.65 0.52
N LYS A 352 1.74 -8.14 -0.12
CA LYS A 352 1.80 -8.71 -1.47
C LYS A 352 1.41 -7.64 -2.49
N TRP A 353 2.32 -7.41 -3.41
CA TRP A 353 2.16 -6.55 -4.58
C TRP A 353 2.05 -7.43 -5.82
N VAL A 354 1.34 -6.93 -6.81
CA VAL A 354 1.14 -7.64 -8.06
C VAL A 354 1.27 -6.64 -9.20
N ARG A 355 1.97 -7.03 -10.25
CA ARG A 355 2.05 -6.34 -11.53
C ARG A 355 1.47 -7.27 -12.60
N THR A 356 0.51 -6.78 -13.36
CA THR A 356 0.05 -7.49 -14.55
C THR A 356 1.06 -7.35 -15.68
N ARG A 357 0.92 -8.21 -16.69
CA ARG A 357 1.68 -8.02 -17.92
C ARG A 357 1.42 -6.65 -18.55
N THR A 358 2.39 -6.14 -19.30
CA THR A 358 2.19 -4.98 -20.16
C THR A 358 1.52 -5.41 -21.45
N ILE A 359 0.45 -4.71 -21.82
CA ILE A 359 -0.19 -4.82 -23.13
C ILE A 359 0.17 -3.56 -23.89
N THR A 360 0.83 -3.76 -25.02
CA THR A 360 1.40 -2.71 -25.84
C THR A 360 0.40 -2.20 -26.87
N ASP A 361 0.56 -0.93 -27.26
CA ASP A 361 -0.19 -0.24 -28.31
C ASP A 361 -1.71 -0.49 -28.29
N SER A 362 -2.32 -0.38 -27.10
CA SER A 362 -3.74 -0.68 -26.92
C SER A 362 -4.43 0.29 -25.97
N PHE A 363 -5.57 0.83 -26.40
CA PHE A 363 -6.45 1.65 -25.57
C PHE A 363 -7.46 0.85 -24.75
N ASP A 364 -7.65 -0.42 -25.10
CA ASP A 364 -8.59 -1.34 -24.44
C ASP A 364 -7.86 -2.64 -24.02
N PRO A 365 -6.79 -2.54 -23.20
CA PRO A 365 -5.97 -3.69 -22.83
C PRO A 365 -6.78 -4.73 -22.05
N ARG A 366 -6.59 -6.02 -22.35
CA ARG A 366 -7.25 -7.15 -21.66
C ARG A 366 -6.23 -8.05 -20.97
N TRP A 367 -6.09 -7.89 -19.65
CA TRP A 367 -5.15 -8.68 -18.85
C TRP A 367 -5.73 -10.05 -18.46
N ASN A 368 -7.00 -10.10 -18.03
CA ASN A 368 -7.68 -11.28 -17.49
C ASN A 368 -6.87 -12.07 -16.44
N GLU A 369 -6.13 -11.36 -15.58
CA GLU A 369 -5.31 -11.98 -14.55
C GLU A 369 -6.05 -12.03 -13.20
N GLN A 370 -5.94 -13.15 -12.48
CA GLN A 370 -6.59 -13.34 -11.18
C GLN A 370 -5.58 -13.52 -10.05
N TYR A 371 -5.84 -12.85 -8.94
CA TYR A 371 -4.98 -12.84 -7.76
C TYR A 371 -5.78 -12.99 -6.48
N THR A 372 -5.16 -13.62 -5.48
CA THR A 372 -5.75 -13.84 -4.17
C THR A 372 -4.86 -13.34 -3.03
N TRP A 373 -5.49 -12.87 -1.96
CA TRP A 373 -4.84 -12.43 -0.72
C TRP A 373 -5.59 -12.93 0.50
N GLN A 374 -4.86 -13.23 1.57
CA GLN A 374 -5.49 -13.46 2.87
C GLN A 374 -5.85 -12.12 3.53
N VAL A 375 -7.10 -12.03 3.98
CA VAL A 375 -7.65 -10.87 4.69
C VAL A 375 -7.63 -11.16 6.18
N TYR A 376 -6.96 -10.30 6.95
CA TYR A 376 -6.90 -10.42 8.42
C TYR A 376 -7.83 -9.44 9.13
N ASP A 377 -8.23 -8.39 8.44
CA ASP A 377 -9.15 -7.38 8.93
C ASP A 377 -10.05 -6.87 7.79
N PRO A 378 -11.39 -6.95 7.90
CA PRO A 378 -12.29 -6.49 6.84
C PRO A 378 -12.28 -4.97 6.63
N CYS A 379 -11.82 -4.17 7.60
CA CYS A 379 -11.77 -2.72 7.52
C CYS A 379 -10.58 -2.18 6.70
N THR A 380 -9.89 -3.03 5.95
CA THR A 380 -8.73 -2.74 5.09
C THR A 380 -9.16 -2.34 3.67
N VAL A 381 -8.24 -1.73 2.93
CA VAL A 381 -8.48 -1.20 1.57
C VAL A 381 -7.54 -1.87 0.57
N LEU A 382 -8.10 -2.32 -0.56
CA LEU A 382 -7.36 -2.76 -1.74
C LEU A 382 -7.09 -1.54 -2.63
N THR A 383 -5.85 -1.35 -3.06
CA THR A 383 -5.47 -0.31 -4.02
C THR A 383 -5.04 -0.93 -5.35
N VAL A 384 -5.60 -0.44 -6.45
CA VAL A 384 -5.29 -0.88 -7.82
C VAL A 384 -4.95 0.34 -8.67
N GLY A 385 -3.75 0.40 -9.24
CA GLY A 385 -3.28 1.50 -10.09
C GLY A 385 -2.96 1.02 -11.50
N VAL A 386 -3.17 1.88 -12.50
CA VAL A 386 -2.84 1.61 -13.90
C VAL A 386 -1.76 2.59 -14.36
N PHE A 387 -0.79 2.07 -15.11
CA PHE A 387 0.41 2.78 -15.53
C PHE A 387 0.73 2.48 -16.99
N ASP A 388 1.39 3.44 -17.65
CA ASP A 388 1.98 3.28 -18.97
C ASP A 388 3.47 2.98 -18.82
N ASN A 389 3.91 1.86 -19.40
CA ASN A 389 5.26 1.35 -19.31
C ASN A 389 6.17 2.13 -20.27
N TRP A 390 6.99 3.01 -19.72
CA TRP A 390 8.00 3.75 -20.49
C TRP A 390 9.37 3.09 -20.37
N ARG A 391 9.61 2.38 -19.26
CA ARG A 391 10.85 1.65 -18.98
C ARG A 391 11.14 0.56 -20.03
N MET A 392 10.10 0.00 -20.65
CA MET A 392 10.27 -0.98 -21.74
C MET A 392 11.06 -0.44 -22.95
N PHE A 393 11.09 0.88 -23.18
CA PHE A 393 11.76 1.50 -24.34
C PHE A 393 13.16 2.03 -24.03
N ASP A 394 13.65 1.88 -22.80
CA ASP A 394 14.90 2.47 -22.37
C ASP A 394 15.81 1.43 -21.69
N ALA A 395 16.79 0.93 -22.46
CA ALA A 395 17.81 0.03 -21.95
C ALA A 395 18.68 0.65 -20.86
N ALA A 396 18.73 1.99 -20.76
CA ALA A 396 19.48 2.71 -19.73
C ALA A 396 18.70 2.91 -18.41
N GLY A 397 17.41 2.53 -18.36
CA GLY A 397 16.61 2.55 -17.13
C GLY A 397 16.29 3.94 -16.56
N ASN A 398 16.49 5.02 -17.32
CA ASN A 398 16.31 6.40 -16.85
C ASN A 398 14.86 6.91 -17.01
N ARG A 399 14.06 6.26 -17.85
CA ARG A 399 12.65 6.63 -18.03
C ARG A 399 11.78 6.15 -16.86
N GLN A 400 10.85 6.99 -16.46
CA GLN A 400 9.86 6.70 -15.42
C GLN A 400 8.53 6.29 -16.04
N ASP A 401 7.82 5.35 -15.40
CA ASP A 401 6.50 4.94 -15.83
C ASP A 401 5.47 6.04 -15.57
N TYR A 402 4.57 6.23 -16.52
CA TYR A 402 3.58 7.30 -16.46
C TYR A 402 2.29 6.82 -15.78
N ARG A 403 1.76 7.62 -14.86
CA ARG A 403 0.62 7.26 -14.01
C ARG A 403 -0.69 7.50 -14.78
N ILE A 404 -1.55 6.51 -14.94
CA ILE A 404 -2.86 6.70 -15.61
C ILE A 404 -3.93 7.02 -14.57
N GLY A 405 -4.00 6.23 -13.50
CA GLY A 405 -4.96 6.46 -12.40
C GLY A 405 -4.93 5.33 -11.39
N LYS A 406 -5.69 5.47 -10.30
CA LYS A 406 -5.86 4.42 -9.29
C LYS A 406 -7.28 4.36 -8.76
N VAL A 407 -7.63 3.19 -8.22
CA VAL A 407 -8.92 2.86 -7.63
C VAL A 407 -8.68 2.22 -6.26
N ARG A 408 -9.53 2.56 -5.30
CA ARG A 408 -9.52 2.00 -3.95
C ARG A 408 -10.84 1.31 -3.66
N ILE A 409 -10.76 0.11 -3.12
CA ILE A 409 -11.93 -0.71 -2.77
C ILE A 409 -11.77 -1.17 -1.32
N ARG A 410 -12.64 -0.67 -0.44
CA ARG A 410 -12.66 -1.07 0.96
C ARG A 410 -13.36 -2.42 1.11
N VAL A 411 -12.68 -3.39 1.73
CA VAL A 411 -13.17 -4.78 1.85
C VAL A 411 -14.48 -4.87 2.64
N SER A 412 -14.68 -3.99 3.63
CA SER A 412 -15.90 -3.97 4.45
C SER A 412 -17.16 -3.54 3.70
N THR A 413 -17.03 -2.93 2.51
CA THR A 413 -18.18 -2.59 1.66
C THR A 413 -18.64 -3.76 0.78
N LEU A 414 -17.86 -4.85 0.72
CA LEU A 414 -18.17 -6.04 -0.05
C LEU A 414 -19.02 -7.03 0.76
N GLU A 415 -20.12 -7.50 0.18
CA GLU A 415 -20.88 -8.64 0.72
C GLU A 415 -20.03 -9.92 0.64
N SER A 416 -20.15 -10.77 1.66
CA SER A 416 -19.41 -12.03 1.71
C SER A 416 -19.83 -12.95 0.55
N ASN A 417 -18.86 -13.58 -0.10
CA ASN A 417 -19.02 -14.56 -1.17
C ASN A 417 -19.73 -14.04 -2.44
N ARG A 418 -19.91 -12.71 -2.57
CA ARG A 418 -20.48 -12.09 -3.76
C ARG A 418 -19.38 -11.56 -4.68
N VAL A 419 -19.49 -11.85 -5.98
CA VAL A 419 -18.62 -11.29 -7.01
C VAL A 419 -19.18 -9.94 -7.47
N TYR A 420 -18.32 -8.92 -7.47
CA TYR A 420 -18.61 -7.60 -8.00
C TYR A 420 -17.78 -7.35 -9.24
N THR A 421 -18.43 -7.34 -10.41
CA THR A 421 -17.79 -6.98 -11.68
C THR A 421 -18.24 -5.58 -12.07
N ALA A 422 -17.31 -4.63 -12.11
CA ALA A 422 -17.61 -3.23 -12.43
C ALA A 422 -16.45 -2.53 -13.15
N SER A 423 -16.80 -1.52 -13.95
CA SER A 423 -15.85 -0.56 -14.52
C SER A 423 -15.68 0.62 -13.58
N TYR A 424 -14.44 0.98 -13.26
CA TYR A 424 -14.10 2.11 -12.40
C TYR A 424 -13.34 3.17 -13.20
N PRO A 425 -13.73 4.46 -13.11
CA PRO A 425 -13.04 5.52 -13.83
C PRO A 425 -11.62 5.73 -13.29
N LEU A 426 -10.65 5.77 -14.20
CA LEU A 426 -9.26 6.15 -13.91
C LEU A 426 -9.16 7.67 -14.00
N LEU A 427 -8.95 8.29 -12.84
CA LEU A 427 -8.93 9.74 -12.69
C LEU A 427 -7.51 10.17 -12.35
N ARG A 428 -7.02 11.18 -13.06
CA ARG A 428 -5.74 11.80 -12.78
C ARG A 428 -5.91 13.30 -12.59
N LEU A 429 -5.27 13.79 -11.54
CA LEU A 429 -5.10 15.22 -11.32
C LEU A 429 -3.87 15.71 -12.10
N LEU A 430 -4.07 16.66 -13.00
CA LEU A 430 -3.03 17.37 -13.75
C LEU A 430 -3.07 18.86 -13.38
N PRO A 431 -2.02 19.64 -13.66
CA PRO A 431 -2.06 21.10 -13.47
C PRO A 431 -3.21 21.79 -14.22
N SER A 432 -3.68 21.19 -15.33
CA SER A 432 -4.81 21.69 -16.12
C SER A 432 -6.19 21.25 -15.61
N GLY A 433 -6.26 20.47 -14.53
CA GLY A 433 -7.52 19.95 -13.96
C GLY A 433 -7.56 18.43 -13.85
N VAL A 434 -8.71 17.90 -13.45
CA VAL A 434 -8.96 16.46 -13.48
C VAL A 434 -9.21 16.01 -14.89
N LYS A 435 -8.50 14.96 -15.29
CA LYS A 435 -8.73 14.27 -16.55
C LYS A 435 -9.14 12.83 -16.29
N LYS A 436 -10.24 12.41 -16.91
CA LYS A 436 -10.61 10.99 -16.98
C LYS A 436 -9.70 10.33 -18.01
N MET A 437 -8.85 9.43 -17.57
CA MET A 437 -7.83 8.78 -18.39
C MET A 437 -8.28 7.45 -18.98
N GLY A 438 -9.48 6.97 -18.63
CA GLY A 438 -10.11 5.73 -19.08
C GLY A 438 -10.90 5.06 -17.97
N GLU A 439 -11.23 3.78 -18.10
CA GLU A 439 -11.88 2.97 -17.09
C GLU A 439 -11.19 1.62 -16.91
N VAL A 440 -11.03 1.15 -15.67
CA VAL A 440 -10.50 -0.19 -15.36
C VAL A 440 -11.63 -1.13 -14.96
N GLN A 441 -11.64 -2.33 -15.54
CA GLN A 441 -12.63 -3.37 -15.29
C GLN A 441 -12.08 -4.37 -14.28
N LEU A 442 -12.71 -4.44 -13.11
CA LEU A 442 -12.28 -5.30 -12.02
C LEU A 442 -13.43 -6.21 -11.59
N ALA A 443 -13.10 -7.47 -11.29
CA ALA A 443 -13.95 -8.42 -10.61
C ALA A 443 -13.41 -8.63 -9.18
N VAL A 444 -14.17 -8.29 -8.15
CA VAL A 444 -13.73 -8.41 -6.75
C VAL A 444 -14.68 -9.30 -5.97
N ARG A 445 -14.13 -10.28 -5.25
CA ARG A 445 -14.90 -11.12 -4.31
C ARG A 445 -14.18 -11.20 -2.98
N PHE A 446 -14.92 -10.99 -1.89
CA PHE A 446 -14.44 -11.31 -0.55
C PHE A 446 -15.05 -12.64 -0.11
N ALA A 447 -14.25 -13.70 -0.21
CA ALA A 447 -14.62 -15.05 0.21
C ALA A 447 -14.39 -15.20 1.71
N CYS A 448 -15.44 -15.53 2.46
CA CYS A 448 -15.37 -15.69 3.91
C CYS A 448 -16.11 -16.96 4.31
N ALA A 449 -15.36 -17.97 4.75
CA ALA A 449 -15.91 -19.24 5.26
C ALA A 449 -16.34 -19.14 6.74
N ALA A 450 -15.81 -18.17 7.49
CA ALA A 450 -16.09 -18.03 8.91
C ALA A 450 -17.56 -17.65 9.16
N LEU A 451 -18.18 -18.35 10.12
CA LEU A 451 -19.47 -17.97 10.71
C LEU A 451 -19.40 -16.50 11.18
N LEU A 452 -20.48 -15.74 10.92
CA LEU A 452 -20.69 -14.34 11.33
C LEU A 452 -20.02 -13.93 12.66
N PRO A 453 -20.11 -14.68 13.78
CA PRO A 453 -19.51 -14.30 15.08
C PRO A 453 -18.03 -13.87 15.04
N ASN A 454 -17.15 -14.58 14.34
CA ASN A 454 -15.71 -14.25 14.36
C ASN A 454 -15.40 -12.97 13.58
N THR A 455 -16.08 -12.77 12.45
CA THR A 455 -15.97 -11.53 11.65
C THR A 455 -16.56 -10.33 12.39
N CYS A 456 -17.66 -10.54 13.12
CA CYS A 456 -18.33 -9.51 13.89
C CYS A 456 -17.51 -9.09 15.11
N ALA A 457 -16.86 -10.03 15.80
CA ALA A 457 -16.00 -9.74 16.95
C ALA A 457 -14.82 -8.81 16.60
N MET A 458 -14.35 -8.81 15.34
CA MET A 458 -13.30 -7.91 14.88
C MET A 458 -13.69 -6.43 15.00
N TYR A 459 -14.98 -6.10 14.86
CA TYR A 459 -15.44 -4.72 15.00
C TYR A 459 -15.30 -4.18 16.44
N ALA A 460 -15.24 -5.06 17.45
CA ALA A 460 -15.02 -4.66 18.84
C ALA A 460 -13.52 -4.47 19.18
N GLN A 461 -12.61 -4.92 18.33
CA GLN A 461 -11.16 -4.92 18.60
C GLN A 461 -10.48 -3.67 18.03
N PRO A 462 -9.37 -3.18 18.61
CA PRO A 462 -8.61 -2.08 18.02
C PRO A 462 -8.10 -2.45 16.61
N MET A 463 -7.94 -1.45 15.74
CA MET A 463 -7.38 -1.65 14.39
C MET A 463 -5.88 -1.90 14.46
N LEU A 464 -5.16 -1.04 15.20
CA LEU A 464 -3.72 -1.17 15.36
C LEU A 464 -3.35 -2.18 16.46
N PRO A 465 -2.15 -2.78 16.39
CA PRO A 465 -1.63 -3.64 17.43
C PRO A 465 -1.54 -2.95 18.79
N ARG A 466 -1.58 -3.76 19.85
CA ARG A 466 -1.52 -3.33 21.26
C ARG A 466 -0.42 -2.31 21.56
N MET A 467 0.77 -2.47 20.97
CA MET A 467 1.92 -1.59 21.23
C MET A 467 1.67 -0.12 20.83
N HIS A 468 0.89 0.13 19.75
CA HIS A 468 0.51 1.48 19.32
C HIS A 468 -0.38 2.21 20.34
N HIS A 469 -1.04 1.48 21.23
CA HIS A 469 -1.90 2.06 22.27
C HIS A 469 -1.16 2.21 23.61
N LEU A 470 -0.25 1.30 23.93
CA LEU A 470 0.54 1.35 25.16
C LEU A 470 1.65 2.40 25.08
N ARG A 471 2.31 2.49 23.93
CA ARG A 471 3.39 3.43 23.64
C ARG A 471 3.10 4.17 22.34
N PRO A 472 2.17 5.14 22.35
CA PRO A 472 1.74 5.83 21.15
C PRO A 472 2.90 6.63 20.55
N LEU A 473 3.01 6.59 19.22
CA LEU A 473 3.94 7.42 18.46
C LEU A 473 3.29 8.79 18.22
N GLY A 474 4.08 9.86 18.28
CA GLY A 474 3.60 11.19 17.92
C GLY A 474 3.25 11.27 16.43
N VAL A 475 2.25 12.08 16.06
CA VAL A 475 1.77 12.18 14.66
C VAL A 475 2.91 12.52 13.68
N LEU A 476 3.72 13.53 14.01
CA LEU A 476 4.86 13.92 13.18
C LEU A 476 5.92 12.81 13.07
N GLN A 477 6.18 12.10 14.16
CA GLN A 477 7.13 10.99 14.18
C GLN A 477 6.62 9.82 13.32
N GLN A 478 5.33 9.51 13.41
CA GLN A 478 4.69 8.48 12.59
C GLN A 478 4.77 8.84 11.10
N ASP A 479 4.60 10.11 10.74
CA ASP A 479 4.70 10.57 9.36
C ASP A 479 6.13 10.45 8.81
N VAL A 480 7.14 10.84 9.59
CA VAL A 480 8.56 10.68 9.23
C VAL A 480 8.88 9.20 9.04
N LEU A 481 8.50 8.34 9.99
CA LEU A 481 8.72 6.89 9.91
C LEU A 481 7.99 6.27 8.71
N ARG A 482 6.78 6.74 8.39
CA ARG A 482 6.02 6.28 7.22
C ARG A 482 6.75 6.62 5.92
N VAL A 483 7.27 7.83 5.78
CA VAL A 483 8.06 8.23 4.59
C VAL A 483 9.31 7.36 4.47
N SER A 484 10.01 7.10 5.58
CA SER A 484 11.15 6.17 5.59
C SER A 484 10.76 4.75 5.19
N ALA A 485 9.63 4.23 5.68
CA ALA A 485 9.12 2.92 5.28
C ALA A 485 8.82 2.86 3.77
N ILE A 486 8.18 3.89 3.21
CA ILE A 486 7.88 3.96 1.78
C ILE A 486 9.17 3.97 0.94
N MET A 487 10.20 4.71 1.38
CA MET A 487 11.48 4.74 0.68
C MET A 487 12.16 3.36 0.66
N LEU A 488 12.18 2.65 1.78
CA LEU A 488 12.70 1.28 1.86
C LEU A 488 11.92 0.31 0.96
N VAL A 489 10.59 0.40 0.94
CA VAL A 489 9.76 -0.43 0.04
C VAL A 489 10.03 -0.10 -1.43
N SER A 490 10.22 1.18 -1.77
CA SER A 490 10.52 1.59 -3.14
C SER A 490 11.86 1.07 -3.63
N GLU A 491 12.90 1.15 -2.79
CA GLU A 491 14.22 0.62 -3.11
C GLU A 491 14.21 -0.92 -3.22
N TRP A 492 13.45 -1.60 -2.35
CA TRP A 492 13.30 -3.05 -2.41
C TRP A 492 12.65 -3.53 -3.71
N LEU A 493 11.55 -2.89 -4.11
CA LEU A 493 10.80 -3.29 -5.31
C LEU A 493 11.50 -2.87 -6.61
N GLU A 494 12.33 -1.84 -6.57
CA GLU A 494 13.18 -1.44 -7.71
C GLU A 494 14.28 -2.47 -8.00
N ARG A 495 14.77 -3.20 -7.00
CA ARG A 495 15.75 -4.29 -7.17
C ARG A 495 15.11 -5.61 -7.64
N SER A 496 13.79 -5.67 -7.78
CA SER A 496 13.08 -6.87 -8.20
C SER A 496 13.10 -7.04 -9.72
N GLU A 497 12.77 -8.23 -10.23
CA GLU A 497 12.65 -8.52 -11.67
C GLU A 497 11.21 -8.98 -12.02
N PRO A 498 10.44 -8.21 -12.81
CA PRO A 498 10.71 -6.86 -13.33
C PRO A 498 10.87 -5.82 -12.22
N PRO A 499 11.67 -4.76 -12.40
CA PRO A 499 11.76 -3.69 -11.41
C PRO A 499 10.46 -2.89 -11.39
N LEU A 500 9.95 -2.63 -10.18
CA LEU A 500 8.82 -1.72 -9.99
C LEU A 500 9.37 -0.34 -9.63
N GLY A 501 9.17 0.63 -10.52
CA GLY A 501 9.74 1.97 -10.34
C GLY A 501 9.32 2.67 -9.06
N GLN A 502 10.21 3.46 -8.47
CA GLN A 502 9.92 4.23 -7.26
C GLN A 502 8.69 5.14 -7.44
N GLU A 503 8.49 5.70 -8.63
CA GLU A 503 7.34 6.53 -9.00
C GLU A 503 6.00 5.78 -8.88
N VAL A 504 5.99 4.49 -9.17
CA VAL A 504 4.84 3.59 -9.08
C VAL A 504 4.52 3.33 -7.62
N VAL A 505 5.53 2.92 -6.84
CA VAL A 505 5.41 2.63 -5.41
C VAL A 505 4.93 3.86 -4.64
N ARG A 506 5.55 5.02 -4.87
CA ARG A 506 5.18 6.28 -4.21
C ARG A 506 3.76 6.73 -4.55
N TYR A 507 3.29 6.48 -5.78
CA TYR A 507 1.92 6.79 -6.19
C TYR A 507 0.88 5.83 -5.57
N MET A 508 1.23 4.56 -5.42
CA MET A 508 0.36 3.56 -4.78
C MET A 508 0.23 3.81 -3.26
N LEU A 509 1.29 4.27 -2.59
CA LEU A 509 1.34 4.48 -1.13
C LEU A 509 0.99 5.91 -0.65
N ASP A 510 0.64 6.83 -1.54
CA ASP A 510 0.32 8.24 -1.23
C ASP A 510 1.34 8.94 -0.31
N VAL A 511 2.60 9.03 -0.78
CA VAL A 511 3.67 9.71 -0.02
C VAL A 511 3.21 11.11 0.43
N ASN A 512 2.61 11.87 -0.49
CA ASN A 512 2.19 13.25 -0.29
C ASN A 512 0.74 13.39 0.21
N TRP A 513 0.20 12.41 0.95
CA TRP A 513 -1.14 12.58 1.52
C TRP A 513 -1.21 13.76 2.51
N HIS A 514 -0.17 13.94 3.33
CA HIS A 514 -0.12 14.97 4.37
C HIS A 514 0.32 16.35 3.86
N SER A 515 0.68 16.48 2.57
CA SER A 515 0.93 17.81 2.02
C SER A 515 -0.37 18.61 2.03
N TRP A 516 -0.28 19.85 2.51
CA TRP A 516 -1.44 20.74 2.55
C TRP A 516 -1.86 21.08 1.12
N SER A 517 -3.18 21.13 0.87
CA SER A 517 -3.76 21.54 -0.41
C SER A 517 -5.07 22.27 -0.15
N ASN A 518 -5.25 23.42 -0.81
CA ASN A 518 -6.46 24.24 -0.71
C ASN A 518 -7.70 23.44 -1.15
N ARG A 519 -7.61 22.71 -2.27
CA ARG A 519 -8.66 21.82 -2.80
C ARG A 519 -9.13 20.82 -1.76
N ARG A 520 -8.20 20.09 -1.12
CA ARG A 520 -8.54 19.10 -0.08
C ARG A 520 -9.20 19.75 1.13
N SER A 521 -8.80 20.97 1.49
CA SER A 521 -9.44 21.70 2.58
C SER A 521 -10.90 22.08 2.28
N ARG A 522 -11.19 22.57 1.06
CA ARG A 522 -12.57 22.84 0.59
C ARG A 522 -13.41 21.56 0.53
N ALA A 523 -12.84 20.48 0.01
CA ALA A 523 -13.53 19.19 -0.04
C ALA A 523 -13.92 18.69 1.36
N ASN A 524 -13.02 18.79 2.34
CA ASN A 524 -13.31 18.43 3.73
C ASN A 524 -14.37 19.35 4.36
N TRP A 525 -14.40 20.64 4.01
CA TRP A 525 -15.46 21.56 4.43
C TRP A 525 -16.84 21.14 3.89
N PHE A 526 -16.95 20.82 2.60
CA PHE A 526 -18.22 20.36 2.02
C PHE A 526 -18.69 19.02 2.60
N ARG A 527 -17.76 18.11 2.94
CA ARG A 527 -18.08 16.88 3.66
C ARG A 527 -18.72 17.17 5.02
N ILE A 528 -18.21 18.15 5.77
CA ILE A 528 -18.82 18.60 7.03
C ILE A 528 -20.20 19.19 6.78
N MET A 529 -20.34 20.08 5.81
CA MET A 529 -21.66 20.64 5.48
C MET A 529 -22.66 19.57 5.07
N GLY A 530 -22.20 18.51 4.40
CA GLY A 530 -23.00 17.31 4.11
C GLY A 530 -23.50 16.62 5.39
N VAL A 531 -22.64 16.44 6.40
CA VAL A 531 -23.03 15.90 7.71
C VAL A 531 -24.00 16.84 8.44
N VAL A 532 -23.73 18.14 8.45
CA VAL A 532 -24.54 19.16 9.13
C VAL A 532 -25.90 19.36 8.42
N SER A 533 -26.01 19.04 7.13
CA SER A 533 -27.26 19.15 6.37
C SER A 533 -28.42 18.35 6.98
N TRP A 534 -28.13 17.20 7.60
CA TRP A 534 -29.14 16.43 8.32
C TRP A 534 -29.66 17.17 9.56
N ALA A 535 -28.79 17.88 10.29
CA ALA A 535 -29.20 18.70 11.42
C ALA A 535 -30.10 19.88 10.97
N PHE A 536 -29.78 20.51 9.83
CA PHE A 536 -30.67 21.49 9.22
C PHE A 536 -32.02 20.89 8.80
N GLY A 537 -32.01 19.67 8.24
CA GLY A 537 -33.24 18.94 7.90
C GLY A 537 -34.10 18.64 9.13
N LEU A 538 -33.49 18.20 10.23
CA LEU A 538 -34.16 17.97 11.51
C LEU A 538 -34.75 19.26 12.08
N ALA A 539 -33.98 20.37 12.06
CA ALA A 539 -34.46 21.67 12.53
C ALA A 539 -35.67 22.16 11.72
N ARG A 540 -35.65 21.99 10.39
CA ARG A 540 -36.79 22.30 9.53
C ARG A 540 -38.00 21.42 9.83
N TRP A 541 -37.81 20.12 10.04
CA TRP A 541 -38.89 19.20 10.41
C TRP A 541 -39.54 19.58 11.75
N ILE A 542 -38.74 19.97 12.74
CA ILE A 542 -39.25 20.49 14.02
C ILE A 542 -40.03 21.79 13.80
N ASP A 543 -39.55 22.69 12.94
CA ASP A 543 -40.25 23.93 12.59
C ASP A 543 -41.58 23.64 11.85
N ASP A 544 -41.61 22.67 10.94
CA ASP A 544 -42.84 22.21 10.27
C ASP A 544 -43.88 21.65 11.28
N ILE A 545 -43.43 20.92 12.32
CA ILE A 545 -44.29 20.45 13.42
C ILE A 545 -44.84 21.65 14.21
N ARG A 546 -43.96 22.59 14.58
CA ARG A 546 -44.33 23.81 15.33
C ARG A 546 -45.35 24.66 14.57
N ARG A 547 -45.23 24.73 13.23
CA ARG A 547 -46.15 25.46 12.35
C ARG A 547 -47.40 24.67 11.96
N TRP A 548 -47.58 23.44 12.48
CA TRP A 548 -48.74 22.58 12.20
C TRP A 548 -48.97 22.31 10.70
N ARG A 549 -47.88 22.24 9.91
CA ARG A 549 -47.98 22.07 8.46
C ARG A 549 -48.70 20.78 8.05
N ASN A 550 -48.50 19.71 8.82
CA ASN A 550 -49.29 18.48 8.74
C ASN A 550 -49.90 18.18 10.12
N PRO A 551 -51.21 18.41 10.30
CA PRO A 551 -51.85 18.33 11.61
C PRO A 551 -51.81 16.92 12.19
N THR A 552 -51.89 15.88 11.35
CA THR A 552 -51.87 14.48 11.80
C THR A 552 -50.55 14.10 12.46
N THR A 553 -49.43 14.46 11.83
CA THR A 553 -48.09 14.20 12.37
C THR A 553 -47.83 15.01 13.63
N THR A 554 -48.30 16.26 13.67
CA THR A 554 -48.14 17.10 14.85
C THR A 554 -48.92 16.54 16.04
N VAL A 555 -50.17 16.09 15.87
CA VAL A 555 -50.94 15.44 16.94
C VAL A 555 -50.24 14.16 17.44
N LEU A 556 -49.75 13.30 16.54
CA LEU A 556 -49.00 12.10 16.92
C LEU A 556 -47.73 12.43 17.72
N VAL A 557 -46.98 13.46 17.32
CA VAL A 557 -45.78 13.91 18.06
C VAL A 557 -46.14 14.44 19.44
N HIS A 558 -47.25 15.18 19.59
CA HIS A 558 -47.72 15.64 20.91
C HIS A 558 -48.14 14.47 21.81
N VAL A 559 -48.86 13.49 21.27
CA VAL A 559 -49.22 12.27 22.02
C VAL A 559 -47.96 11.53 22.47
N LEU A 560 -46.99 11.32 21.57
CA LEU A 560 -45.71 10.70 21.90
C LEU A 560 -44.96 11.50 22.98
N TYR A 561 -44.90 12.83 22.84
CA TYR A 561 -44.27 13.71 23.82
C TYR A 561 -44.90 13.56 25.21
N LEU A 562 -46.23 13.58 25.30
CA LEU A 562 -46.95 13.38 26.56
C LEU A 562 -46.61 12.02 27.20
N VAL A 563 -46.64 10.94 26.41
CA VAL A 563 -46.27 9.59 26.90
C VAL A 563 -44.84 9.57 27.43
N LEU A 564 -43.88 10.18 26.73
CA LEU A 564 -42.47 10.21 27.15
C LEU A 564 -42.22 11.09 28.38
N VAL A 565 -43.00 12.15 28.58
CA VAL A 565 -42.93 13.00 29.78
C VAL A 565 -43.48 12.25 30.99
N TRP A 566 -44.60 11.53 30.84
CA TRP A 566 -45.18 10.72 31.93
C TRP A 566 -44.35 9.48 32.26
N TYR A 567 -43.71 8.87 31.26
CA TYR A 567 -42.90 7.67 31.40
C TYR A 567 -41.48 7.89 30.85
N PRO A 568 -40.62 8.62 31.58
CA PRO A 568 -39.26 8.95 31.12
C PRO A 568 -38.40 7.69 30.91
N GLU A 569 -38.74 6.57 31.55
CA GLU A 569 -38.08 5.27 31.35
C GLU A 569 -38.22 4.77 29.90
N LEU A 570 -39.25 5.18 29.17
CA LEU A 570 -39.49 4.80 27.77
C LEU A 570 -38.69 5.63 26.76
N VAL A 571 -37.99 6.70 27.16
CA VAL A 571 -37.24 7.58 26.24
C VAL A 571 -36.14 6.82 25.49
N VAL A 572 -35.30 6.06 26.21
CA VAL A 572 -34.20 5.29 25.58
C VAL A 572 -34.73 4.12 24.74
N PRO A 573 -35.70 3.30 25.21
CA PRO A 573 -36.33 2.26 24.39
C PRO A 573 -36.96 2.78 23.10
N THR A 574 -37.76 3.85 23.18
CA THR A 574 -38.42 4.41 21.99
C THR A 574 -37.43 4.98 21.00
N ALA A 575 -36.43 5.75 21.45
CA ALA A 575 -35.40 6.30 20.57
C ALA A 575 -34.58 5.20 19.87
N SER A 576 -34.16 4.17 20.60
CA SER A 576 -33.40 3.04 20.04
C SER A 576 -34.24 2.20 19.08
N LEU A 577 -35.53 2.01 19.36
CA LEU A 577 -36.48 1.37 18.45
C LEU A 577 -36.66 2.19 17.16
N TYR A 578 -36.77 3.51 17.23
CA TYR A 578 -36.84 4.35 16.03
C TYR A 578 -35.59 4.23 15.17
N VAL A 579 -34.40 4.25 15.77
CA VAL A 579 -33.14 4.02 15.05
C VAL A 579 -33.12 2.64 14.39
N PHE A 580 -33.60 1.59 15.09
CA PHE A 580 -33.76 0.25 14.52
C PHE A 580 -34.71 0.25 13.31
N LEU A 581 -35.90 0.86 13.43
CA LEU A 581 -36.89 0.90 12.36
C LEU A 581 -36.40 1.69 11.15
N ILE A 582 -35.79 2.86 11.36
CA ILE A 582 -35.19 3.68 10.28
C ILE A 582 -34.06 2.91 9.61
N GLY A 583 -33.18 2.28 10.39
CA GLY A 583 -32.10 1.44 9.88
C GLY A 583 -32.64 0.26 9.07
N ALA A 584 -33.61 -0.47 9.59
CA ALA A 584 -34.26 -1.59 8.89
C ALA A 584 -34.94 -1.11 7.59
N TRP A 585 -35.58 0.05 7.60
CA TRP A 585 -36.17 0.65 6.41
C TRP A 585 -35.13 1.02 5.35
N TYR A 586 -34.04 1.67 5.76
CA TYR A 586 -32.93 2.03 4.85
C TYR A 586 -32.20 0.82 4.26
N SER A 587 -32.36 -0.38 4.83
CA SER A 587 -31.84 -1.61 4.21
C SER A 587 -32.38 -1.84 2.79
N ARG A 588 -33.58 -1.34 2.48
CA ARG A 588 -34.21 -1.42 1.16
C ARG A 588 -33.52 -0.55 0.11
N PHE A 589 -32.88 0.53 0.55
CA PHE A 589 -32.18 1.51 -0.30
C PHE A 589 -30.65 1.37 -0.22
N ARG A 590 -30.16 0.22 0.25
CA ARG A 590 -28.73 0.00 0.46
C ARG A 590 -27.92 0.07 -0.85
N PRO A 591 -26.69 0.62 -0.82
CA PRO A 591 -25.78 0.59 -1.97
C PRO A 591 -25.53 -0.86 -2.41
N ARG A 592 -25.65 -1.14 -3.72
CA ARG A 592 -25.49 -2.50 -4.27
C ARG A 592 -24.13 -2.75 -4.93
N ALA A 593 -23.32 -1.72 -5.14
CA ALA A 593 -22.00 -1.84 -5.76
C ALA A 593 -20.97 -1.02 -4.95
N PRO A 594 -19.73 -1.51 -4.81
CA PRO A 594 -18.63 -0.74 -4.24
C PRO A 594 -18.40 0.52 -5.09
N ALA A 595 -18.31 1.67 -4.42
CA ALA A 595 -18.14 2.95 -5.10
C ALA A 595 -16.66 3.22 -5.38
N GLY A 596 -16.34 3.65 -6.60
CA GLY A 596 -15.00 4.11 -6.97
C GLY A 596 -14.66 5.50 -6.44
N MET A 597 -13.53 6.04 -6.92
CA MET A 597 -13.05 7.39 -6.65
C MET A 597 -14.07 8.44 -7.13
N ASP A 598 -14.26 9.51 -6.36
CA ASP A 598 -15.33 10.49 -6.59
C ASP A 598 -14.75 11.89 -6.83
N VAL A 599 -14.94 12.40 -8.06
CA VAL A 599 -14.38 13.68 -8.50
C VAL A 599 -15.04 14.85 -7.78
N ARG A 600 -16.37 14.82 -7.63
CA ARG A 600 -17.16 15.88 -6.99
C ARG A 600 -16.87 15.94 -5.50
N LEU A 601 -16.76 14.78 -4.85
CA LEU A 601 -16.36 14.70 -3.45
C LEU A 601 -14.96 15.31 -3.23
N SER A 602 -14.04 15.07 -4.17
CA SER A 602 -12.67 15.59 -4.13
C SER A 602 -12.57 17.07 -4.54
N GLN A 603 -13.70 17.71 -4.84
CA GLN A 603 -13.83 19.06 -5.40
C GLN A 603 -13.02 19.29 -6.67
N ALA A 604 -12.64 18.23 -7.38
CA ALA A 604 -11.60 18.32 -8.36
C ALA A 604 -12.11 18.80 -9.75
N ASP A 605 -13.44 18.89 -9.93
CA ASP A 605 -14.11 19.52 -11.07
C ASP A 605 -14.15 21.06 -11.01
N MET A 606 -14.01 21.64 -9.82
CA MET A 606 -14.24 23.07 -9.53
C MET A 606 -12.97 23.82 -9.11
N VAL A 607 -11.80 23.28 -9.46
CA VAL A 607 -10.51 23.78 -8.97
C VAL A 607 -9.85 24.68 -9.99
N ASP A 608 -9.40 25.84 -9.50
CA ASP A 608 -8.65 26.81 -10.29
C ASP A 608 -7.22 26.31 -10.56
N ALA A 609 -6.63 26.70 -11.70
CA ALA A 609 -5.28 26.29 -12.07
C ALA A 609 -4.22 26.68 -11.01
N ASP A 610 -4.42 27.80 -10.31
CA ASP A 610 -3.53 28.27 -9.24
C ASP A 610 -3.52 27.34 -8.02
N ASP A 611 -4.66 26.73 -7.68
CA ASP A 611 -4.78 25.79 -6.56
C ASP A 611 -4.10 24.46 -6.89
N LEU A 612 -4.10 24.05 -8.17
CA LEU A 612 -3.37 22.87 -8.64
C LEU A 612 -1.87 23.12 -8.69
N ASP A 613 -1.45 24.28 -9.20
CA ASP A 613 -0.04 24.68 -9.23
C ASP A 613 0.56 24.73 -7.81
N GLU A 614 -0.24 25.04 -6.79
CA GLU A 614 0.18 24.94 -5.38
C GLU A 614 0.34 23.48 -4.90
N GLU A 615 -0.58 22.58 -5.25
CA GLU A 615 -0.50 21.16 -4.83
C GLU A 615 0.69 20.43 -5.48
N PHE A 616 1.15 20.89 -6.65
CA PHE A 616 2.31 20.34 -7.35
C PHE A 616 3.64 21.07 -7.08
N ASP A 617 3.64 22.19 -6.34
CA ASP A 617 4.86 22.92 -6.00
C ASP A 617 5.68 22.14 -4.96
N PRO A 618 6.94 21.78 -5.25
CA PRO A 618 7.80 21.09 -4.30
C PRO A 618 8.15 21.99 -3.10
N VAL A 619 8.67 21.37 -2.04
CA VAL A 619 9.21 22.09 -0.88
C VAL A 619 10.73 21.88 -0.86
N PRO A 620 11.56 22.94 -0.89
CA PRO A 620 11.20 24.37 -0.95
C PRO A 620 10.57 24.80 -2.28
N SER A 621 9.68 25.81 -2.21
CA SER A 621 8.92 26.32 -3.37
C SER A 621 9.85 26.83 -4.47
N THR A 622 9.49 26.53 -5.71
CA THR A 622 10.19 27.03 -6.91
C THR A 622 9.64 28.36 -7.41
N LYS A 623 8.59 28.87 -6.76
CA LYS A 623 7.83 30.04 -7.20
C LYS A 623 8.44 31.33 -6.65
N PRO A 624 8.24 32.47 -7.34
CA PRO A 624 8.72 33.76 -6.86
C PRO A 624 8.06 34.13 -5.52
N ALA A 625 8.80 34.90 -4.70
CA ALA A 625 8.41 35.25 -3.33
C ALA A 625 7.03 35.94 -3.24
N GLU A 626 6.63 36.69 -4.26
CA GLU A 626 5.32 37.36 -4.32
C GLU A 626 4.16 36.37 -4.39
N VAL A 627 4.28 35.32 -5.21
CA VAL A 627 3.27 34.26 -5.33
C VAL A 627 3.18 33.46 -4.02
N VAL A 628 4.33 33.20 -3.39
CA VAL A 628 4.39 32.55 -2.07
C VAL A 628 3.70 33.40 -1.01
N ARG A 629 3.91 34.72 -1.02
CA ARG A 629 3.26 35.65 -0.09
C ARG A 629 1.74 35.68 -0.29
N ALA A 630 1.27 35.75 -1.54
CA ALA A 630 -0.16 35.70 -1.86
C ALA A 630 -0.81 34.36 -1.45
N ARG A 631 -0.12 33.23 -1.64
CA ARG A 631 -0.55 31.90 -1.13
C ARG A 631 -0.62 31.88 0.39
N TYR A 632 0.39 32.42 1.06
CA TYR A 632 0.41 32.53 2.52
C TYR A 632 -0.76 33.35 3.07
N ASP A 633 -1.07 34.50 2.47
CA ASP A 633 -2.19 35.34 2.91
C ASP A 633 -3.54 34.64 2.68
N ARG A 634 -3.73 33.94 1.54
CA ARG A 634 -4.89 33.07 1.31
C ARG A 634 -4.99 31.97 2.35
N LEU A 635 -3.87 31.32 2.67
CA LEU A 635 -3.79 30.30 3.69
C LEU A 635 -4.14 30.86 5.07
N ARG A 636 -3.75 32.08 5.40
CA ARG A 636 -4.11 32.73 6.67
C ARG A 636 -5.61 32.96 6.80
N ILE A 637 -6.28 33.38 5.72
CA ILE A 637 -7.73 33.56 5.67
C ILE A 637 -8.46 32.21 5.79
N LEU A 638 -7.94 31.18 5.12
CA LEU A 638 -8.49 29.82 5.22
C LEU A 638 -8.25 29.18 6.58
N ALA A 639 -7.06 29.35 7.16
CA ALA A 639 -6.72 28.86 8.49
C ALA A 639 -7.61 29.48 9.57
N ALA A 640 -8.01 30.75 9.41
CA ALA A 640 -9.01 31.38 10.26
C ALA A 640 -10.41 30.71 10.18
N ARG A 641 -10.75 30.09 9.04
CA ARG A 641 -11.99 29.30 8.85
C ARG A 641 -11.80 27.82 9.19
N VAL A 642 -10.57 27.31 9.12
CA VAL A 642 -10.22 25.89 9.06
C VAL A 642 -9.05 25.63 10.00
N GLN A 643 -9.35 25.49 11.29
CA GLN A 643 -8.32 25.10 12.25
C GLN A 643 -8.25 23.57 12.29
N ARG A 644 -7.42 22.98 11.41
CA ARG A 644 -6.81 21.62 11.40
C ARG A 644 -7.69 20.37 11.63
N LEU A 645 -8.95 20.51 12.00
CA LEU A 645 -9.82 19.43 12.46
C LEU A 645 -10.91 19.06 11.44
N LEU A 646 -11.03 19.77 10.31
CA LEU A 646 -12.14 19.54 9.40
C LEU A 646 -12.15 18.13 8.80
N GLY A 647 -10.99 17.62 8.37
CA GLY A 647 -10.92 16.26 7.82
C GLY A 647 -11.33 15.20 8.85
N ASP A 648 -10.85 15.34 10.09
CA ASP A 648 -11.17 14.42 11.18
C ASP A 648 -12.62 14.54 11.63
N LEU A 649 -13.15 15.76 11.76
CA LEU A 649 -14.56 16.03 12.09
C LEU A 649 -15.50 15.52 11.00
N ALA A 650 -15.15 15.75 9.72
CA ALA A 650 -15.86 15.19 8.58
C ALA A 650 -15.91 13.66 8.67
N ALA A 651 -14.75 13.03 8.89
CA ALA A 651 -14.65 11.59 9.01
C ALA A 651 -15.46 11.06 10.20
N GLN A 652 -15.46 11.73 11.36
CA GLN A 652 -16.30 11.32 12.50
C GLN A 652 -17.80 11.46 12.16
N GLY A 653 -18.21 12.58 11.55
CA GLY A 653 -19.60 12.79 11.16
C GLY A 653 -20.10 11.76 10.14
N GLU A 654 -19.26 11.45 9.15
CA GLU A 654 -19.55 10.40 8.15
C GLU A 654 -19.62 9.01 8.77
N ARG A 655 -18.81 8.71 9.79
CA ARG A 655 -18.92 7.45 10.55
C ARG A 655 -20.23 7.36 11.31
N VAL A 656 -20.72 8.47 11.88
CA VAL A 656 -22.07 8.50 12.49
C VAL A 656 -23.13 8.20 11.43
N GLN A 657 -23.04 8.79 10.23
CA GLN A 657 -23.94 8.48 9.13
C GLN A 657 -23.77 7.04 8.62
N ALA A 658 -22.56 6.48 8.69
CA ALA A 658 -22.26 5.11 8.30
C ALA A 658 -23.03 4.06 9.12
N LEU A 659 -23.43 4.41 10.35
CA LEU A 659 -24.21 3.53 11.24
C LEU A 659 -25.56 3.10 10.65
N ILE A 660 -26.19 3.94 9.83
CA ILE A 660 -27.56 3.73 9.30
C ILE A 660 -27.57 3.68 7.76
N SER A 661 -26.48 4.10 7.09
CA SER A 661 -26.44 4.17 5.62
C SER A 661 -26.19 2.83 4.88
N TRP A 662 -25.98 1.73 5.60
CA TRP A 662 -25.73 0.39 5.02
C TRP A 662 -24.50 0.31 4.09
N ARG A 663 -23.56 1.26 4.17
CA ARG A 663 -22.30 1.23 3.41
C ARG A 663 -21.42 0.04 3.80
N ASP A 664 -21.37 -0.24 5.08
CA ASP A 664 -20.83 -1.49 5.61
C ASP A 664 -22.04 -2.35 6.07
N PRO A 665 -22.42 -3.38 5.30
CA PRO A 665 -23.60 -4.17 5.61
C PRO A 665 -23.42 -5.01 6.88
N ARG A 666 -22.19 -5.29 7.32
CA ARG A 666 -21.95 -6.07 8.55
C ARG A 666 -22.03 -5.17 9.78
N ALA A 667 -21.33 -4.04 9.75
CA ALA A 667 -21.37 -3.08 10.84
C ALA A 667 -22.79 -2.55 11.06
N THR A 668 -23.49 -2.17 9.99
CA THR A 668 -24.86 -1.64 10.10
C THR A 668 -25.83 -2.67 10.68
N LYS A 669 -25.74 -3.95 10.29
CA LYS A 669 -26.54 -5.03 10.90
C LYS A 669 -26.24 -5.19 12.40
N LEU A 670 -24.97 -5.17 12.80
CA LEU A 670 -24.57 -5.25 14.20
C LEU A 670 -25.10 -4.08 15.01
N PHE A 671 -25.00 -2.86 14.47
CA PHE A 671 -25.48 -1.66 15.14
C PHE A 671 -27.01 -1.67 15.30
N ILE A 672 -27.75 -1.95 14.23
CA ILE A 672 -29.22 -2.04 14.27
C ILE A 672 -29.67 -3.15 15.24
N GLY A 673 -29.02 -4.31 15.20
CA GLY A 673 -29.27 -5.39 16.17
C GLY A 673 -28.98 -4.97 17.61
N ALA A 674 -27.88 -4.24 17.85
CA ALA A 674 -27.57 -3.68 19.16
C ALA A 674 -28.61 -2.65 19.61
N CYS A 675 -29.11 -1.79 18.72
CA CYS A 675 -30.21 -0.88 19.03
C CYS A 675 -31.48 -1.61 19.46
N LEU A 676 -31.82 -2.74 18.81
CA LEU A 676 -32.94 -3.58 19.21
C LEU A 676 -32.73 -4.21 20.59
N VAL A 677 -31.53 -4.73 20.86
CA VAL A 677 -31.19 -5.29 22.18
C VAL A 677 -31.25 -4.22 23.26
N VAL A 678 -30.72 -3.02 23.01
CA VAL A 678 -30.81 -1.88 23.92
C VAL A 678 -32.27 -1.52 24.18
N ALA A 679 -33.12 -1.49 23.14
CA ALA A 679 -34.54 -1.21 23.29
C ALA A 679 -35.22 -2.23 24.22
N LEU A 680 -34.95 -3.53 24.03
CA LEU A 680 -35.49 -4.60 24.86
C LEU A 680 -34.96 -4.55 26.30
N VAL A 681 -33.67 -4.31 26.50
CA VAL A 681 -33.05 -4.24 27.84
C VAL A 681 -33.62 -3.07 28.63
N PHE A 682 -33.67 -1.87 28.07
CA PHE A 682 -34.24 -0.71 28.77
C PHE A 682 -35.76 -0.77 28.92
N TYR A 683 -36.45 -1.60 28.12
CA TYR A 683 -37.88 -1.85 28.30
C TYR A 683 -38.16 -2.77 29.49
N VAL A 684 -37.28 -3.75 29.75
CA VAL A 684 -37.45 -4.74 30.83
C VAL A 684 -36.77 -4.31 32.13
N VAL A 685 -35.61 -3.66 32.04
CA VAL A 685 -34.76 -3.32 33.19
C VAL A 685 -34.88 -1.83 33.50
N PRO A 686 -35.24 -1.45 34.74
CA PRO A 686 -35.29 -0.05 35.14
C PRO A 686 -33.94 0.66 34.95
N PRO A 687 -33.91 1.89 34.44
CA PRO A 687 -32.66 2.61 34.12
C PRO A 687 -31.77 2.82 35.34
N LYS A 688 -32.36 2.87 36.55
CA LYS A 688 -31.62 2.98 37.83
C LYS A 688 -30.68 1.79 38.05
N MET A 689 -31.11 0.57 37.73
CA MET A 689 -30.29 -0.64 37.89
C MET A 689 -29.10 -0.63 36.91
N ILE A 690 -29.34 -0.18 35.67
CA ILE A 690 -28.30 -0.03 34.65
C ILE A 690 -27.28 1.04 35.09
N ALA A 691 -27.74 2.17 35.66
CA ALA A 691 -26.87 3.22 36.18
C ALA A 691 -25.97 2.72 37.31
N VAL A 692 -26.50 1.92 38.24
CA VAL A 692 -25.71 1.28 39.31
C VAL A 692 -24.65 0.36 38.72
N ALA A 693 -25.02 -0.51 37.77
CA ALA A 693 -24.08 -1.42 37.11
C ALA A 693 -22.97 -0.68 36.34
N LEU A 694 -23.33 0.38 35.60
CA LEU A 694 -22.37 1.23 34.90
C LEU A 694 -21.45 1.99 35.88
N GLY A 695 -21.98 2.43 37.03
CA GLY A 695 -21.20 3.07 38.09
C GLY A 695 -20.12 2.13 38.64
N PHE A 696 -20.50 0.90 38.99
CA PHE A 696 -19.53 -0.12 39.43
C PHE A 696 -18.52 -0.48 38.34
N TYR A 697 -18.96 -0.59 37.09
CA TYR A 697 -18.06 -0.84 35.98
C TYR A 697 -17.06 0.31 35.77
N PHE A 698 -17.49 1.58 35.86
CA PHE A 698 -16.62 2.74 35.72
C PHE A 698 -15.62 2.86 36.88
N LEU A 699 -16.08 2.63 38.11
CA LEU A 699 -15.27 2.70 39.32
C LEU A 699 -14.43 1.43 39.58
N ARG A 700 -14.47 0.44 38.68
CA ARG A 700 -13.71 -0.81 38.85
C ARG A 700 -12.22 -0.55 39.07
N HIS A 701 -11.61 -1.39 39.90
CA HIS A 701 -10.20 -1.30 40.25
C HIS A 701 -9.30 -1.27 38.99
N PRO A 702 -8.19 -0.49 38.96
CA PRO A 702 -7.30 -0.40 37.80
C PRO A 702 -6.81 -1.75 37.25
N MET A 703 -6.66 -2.76 38.11
CA MET A 703 -6.31 -4.13 37.70
C MET A 703 -7.32 -4.76 36.71
N PHE A 704 -8.60 -4.38 36.79
CA PHE A 704 -9.66 -4.82 35.88
C PHE A 704 -9.90 -3.85 34.71
N ARG A 705 -9.06 -2.82 34.57
CA ARG A 705 -9.11 -1.89 33.43
C ARG A 705 -8.15 -2.39 32.36
N ASP A 706 -8.71 -2.70 31.20
CA ASP A 706 -7.89 -2.95 30.01
C ASP A 706 -7.37 -1.60 29.49
N PRO A 707 -6.04 -1.44 29.26
CA PRO A 707 -5.48 -0.25 28.62
C PRO A 707 -5.93 -0.07 27.16
N MET A 708 -6.57 -1.07 26.55
CA MET A 708 -7.11 -0.95 25.20
C MET A 708 -8.34 -0.03 25.13
N PRO A 709 -8.55 0.64 23.99
CA PRO A 709 -9.77 1.41 23.76
C PRO A 709 -11.03 0.53 23.88
N PRO A 710 -12.16 1.07 24.40
CA PRO A 710 -13.38 0.30 24.60
C PRO A 710 -13.98 -0.17 23.27
N ALA A 711 -14.71 -1.29 23.30
CA ALA A 711 -15.30 -1.92 22.13
C ALA A 711 -16.20 -0.98 21.30
N SER A 712 -16.97 -0.10 21.95
CA SER A 712 -17.81 0.89 21.28
C SER A 712 -17.00 1.91 20.47
N LEU A 713 -15.87 2.38 21.02
CA LEU A 713 -14.96 3.29 20.33
C LEU A 713 -14.26 2.58 19.15
N ASN A 714 -13.90 1.31 19.33
CA ASN A 714 -13.31 0.50 18.26
C ASN A 714 -14.29 0.29 17.10
N PHE A 715 -15.54 -0.07 17.43
CA PHE A 715 -16.61 -0.21 16.46
C PHE A 715 -16.77 1.07 15.64
N PHE A 716 -16.84 2.22 16.31
CA PHE A 716 -16.97 3.51 15.66
C PHE A 716 -15.78 3.87 14.76
N ARG A 717 -14.54 3.67 15.24
CA ARG A 717 -13.32 3.96 14.47
C ARG A 717 -13.18 3.09 13.21
N ARG A 718 -13.79 1.90 13.21
CA ARG A 718 -13.79 0.93 12.11
C ARG A 718 -14.82 1.21 11.01
N LEU A 719 -15.77 2.11 11.26
CA LEU A 719 -16.77 2.48 10.27
C LEU A 719 -16.13 3.23 9.08
N PRO A 720 -16.67 3.02 7.86
CA PRO A 720 -16.11 3.62 6.66
C PRO A 720 -16.30 5.14 6.67
N SER A 721 -15.23 5.88 6.35
CA SER A 721 -15.27 7.30 5.99
C SER A 721 -15.20 7.47 4.47
N LEU A 722 -15.64 8.61 3.94
CA LEU A 722 -15.52 8.93 2.52
C LEU A 722 -14.10 9.31 2.09
N SER A 723 -13.16 9.45 3.03
CA SER A 723 -11.76 9.78 2.75
C SER A 723 -11.10 8.84 1.73
N ASP A 724 -11.45 7.55 1.74
CA ASP A 724 -10.86 6.54 0.84
C ASP A 724 -11.26 6.75 -0.64
N ARG A 725 -12.28 7.59 -0.90
CA ARG A 725 -12.79 7.93 -2.24
C ARG A 725 -12.24 9.26 -2.76
N MET A 726 -11.41 9.95 -1.97
CA MET A 726 -10.80 11.22 -2.35
C MET A 726 -9.54 11.04 -3.19
N LEU A 727 -9.38 11.85 -4.24
CA LEU A 727 -8.25 11.87 -5.18
C LEU A 727 -6.96 12.46 -4.61
#